data_AF-A0AAD5UWU2-F1
#
_entry.id   AF-A0AAD5UWU2-F1
#
_cell.length_a   1.000
_cell.length_b   1.000
_cell.length_c   1.000
_cell.angle_alpha   90.00
_cell.angle_beta   90.00
_cell.angle_gamma   90.00
#
_symmetry.space_group_name_H-M   'P 1'
#
loop_
_entity.id
_entity.type
_entity.pdbx_description
1 polymer ?
#
loop_
_entity_poly.entity_id
_entity_poly.type
_entity_poly.pdbx_seq_one_letter_code
_entity_poly.pdbx_strand_id
1 'polypeptide(L)'
;MVSSIRGFLALPLSLLCCVLSTSALQASDAGVIDWHKPLIGLPLTQSISTSPIFHRTGLKDGPTQSLVLTATESNVLGALHPENGTLAWRHLFDDYDPLIAFKKHNHYVASLSGPGGSTFRLFGSHDGQLHLEKQLHSPKSGRLLEPATLGVSIAFDSQSESSIYVLNNGGEVRKVDAVSGEVTWSWSSPDQTSLVIYSEVFSTPDAVYVVGLAKSLSSYTIHLTSLSPSTGSLIESIDIPSSIENGPSEIFILSPAPSKSAPEKTQADQHQKAPHLVWLSQGLINSVALSPTLSEKPTKIKGSVYKGIVNVGLGEHGHFVGIKEDGSGRVVKLTSKGALKVIWEFNDSATSDSYTSSIYSGGLDRDGLPYISRVFWSHLLKKASAHVFAPHLAEGKGLVTGFTFPFATATHGIITHVALDTVNPEHYRVLSRLVLTTSTGSIQLWTQDQLEWVREEGLSDIRTVEWVELPERNVLAVVRGEDEGFWSRLIRQAEDAKDFPQYAVNFIKRFATGTYNTPVTPTHAAPQSNTSSISSQTKLELTRDIFGLRKLLLVATAHGKLYALDSSNGEIIWSKVFGLGWAGEGSKDKGPVGATVVPLKSFTVRSVGDVNGDGESDVAEVVVVAQRKANNGLVDTVAFHVNAFTGEDLSGAGSQAGECPTREGTLGKADEKSLGGGFLVLFDEFLQANLYPSTPSIESKFKSLLPSLHFPLRTSSPSRISGHKISLEKEFTGKHIAYPIWSTSFGSSGEEVVGVVRPSGRGEGGVASGSAADATAPTLTSTLATKESCGLYVVDGVKGSIIYHAVLPSSSGGAGIGSEVLLEYAGKKGGCDVKAVLTENWLVYHYYVGEEEGAEDARGWRMVSVEFYEGEIDEKTRSSDLSSYDHERTKVKTYEQTFVFPRGITAIATTTTKYAISIKDIIGTFNLNLNLNLNLLPFPPSHPMPNQVARIKSITTSPSLLESTSLVFAYGLDLFSTRIANTFDILSESFNKVQLVLTVVGLAVAILITKPIVRSKRVKERWYDS
;
A
#
# COMPACT_ATOMS: atom_id res chain seq x y z
N MET A 1 -64.76 7.70 12.47
CA MET A 1 -64.23 8.39 11.27
C MET A 1 -63.18 9.42 11.69
N VAL A 2 -62.14 9.02 12.44
CA VAL A 2 -60.90 9.75 12.74
C VAL A 2 -59.92 8.69 13.23
N SER A 3 -59.08 8.13 12.35
CA SER A 3 -57.92 7.26 12.67
C SER A 3 -57.39 6.62 11.38
N SER A 4 -56.75 7.40 10.50
CA SER A 4 -55.91 6.84 9.43
C SER A 4 -55.05 7.90 8.72
N ILE A 5 -54.28 8.72 9.44
CA ILE A 5 -53.23 9.56 8.83
C ILE A 5 -52.09 9.78 9.85
N ARG A 6 -51.33 8.74 10.21
CA ARG A 6 -50.05 8.88 10.94
C ARG A 6 -48.95 7.88 10.51
N GLY A 7 -49.12 7.20 9.38
CA GLY A 7 -48.26 6.08 8.97
C GLY A 7 -47.37 6.30 7.73
N PHE A 8 -47.18 7.53 7.23
CA PHE A 8 -46.48 7.74 5.95
C PHE A 8 -45.32 8.77 5.98
N LEU A 9 -44.80 9.12 7.16
CA LEU A 9 -43.68 10.06 7.31
C LEU A 9 -42.44 9.48 8.01
N ALA A 10 -42.44 8.19 8.37
CA ALA A 10 -41.32 7.55 9.06
C ALA A 10 -40.38 6.72 8.15
N LEU A 11 -40.75 6.44 6.89
CA LEU A 11 -39.94 5.65 5.97
C LEU A 11 -38.89 6.41 5.13
N PRO A 12 -38.94 7.75 4.90
CA PRO A 12 -37.85 8.42 4.19
C PRO A 12 -36.71 8.85 5.12
N LEU A 13 -36.88 8.75 6.46
CA LEU A 13 -35.84 9.18 7.41
C LEU A 13 -34.84 8.06 7.76
N SER A 14 -35.22 6.78 7.62
CA SER A 14 -34.30 5.65 7.84
C SER A 14 -33.44 5.29 6.63
N LEU A 15 -33.83 5.70 5.41
CA LEU A 15 -32.98 5.59 4.21
C LEU A 15 -31.99 6.76 4.06
N LEU A 16 -32.12 7.82 4.86
CA LEU A 16 -31.18 8.96 4.86
C LEU A 16 -29.96 8.73 5.77
N CYS A 17 -29.92 7.65 6.56
CA CYS A 17 -28.78 7.30 7.42
C CYS A 17 -27.73 6.40 6.77
N CYS A 18 -27.90 6.02 5.49
CA CYS A 18 -26.87 5.36 4.69
C CYS A 18 -26.28 6.28 3.62
N VAL A 19 -26.30 7.60 3.85
CA VAL A 19 -25.46 8.52 3.08
C VAL A 19 -24.04 8.31 3.59
N LEU A 20 -23.21 7.62 2.80
CA LEU A 20 -21.76 7.69 2.96
C LEU A 20 -21.40 9.18 3.01
N SER A 21 -20.97 9.65 4.18
CA SER A 21 -20.55 11.03 4.36
C SER A 21 -19.29 11.25 3.52
N THR A 22 -19.46 11.80 2.32
CA THR A 22 -18.36 12.27 1.50
C THR A 22 -17.99 13.68 1.96
N SER A 23 -16.68 13.94 2.11
CA SER A 23 -16.18 15.28 2.46
C SER A 23 -15.01 15.63 1.55
N ALA A 24 -15.14 16.72 0.80
CA ALA A 24 -14.05 17.39 0.09
C ALA A 24 -13.67 18.69 0.80
N LEU A 25 -12.66 19.38 0.28
CA LEU A 25 -12.23 20.71 0.73
C LEU A 25 -13.39 21.71 0.83
N GLN A 26 -14.41 21.51 -0.02
CA GLN A 26 -15.67 22.24 -0.05
C GLN A 26 -16.82 21.24 -0.12
N ALA A 27 -17.92 21.46 0.63
CA ALA A 27 -19.03 20.50 0.71
C ALA A 27 -19.72 20.22 -0.65
N SER A 28 -19.59 21.13 -1.63
CA SER A 28 -20.06 20.96 -3.01
C SER A 28 -19.28 19.94 -3.82
N ASP A 29 -18.04 19.65 -3.41
CA ASP A 29 -17.06 18.95 -4.24
C ASP A 29 -16.86 17.49 -3.81
N ALA A 30 -17.48 17.11 -2.69
CA ALA A 30 -17.32 15.85 -2.01
C ALA A 30 -17.86 14.65 -2.78
N GLY A 31 -16.97 13.72 -3.15
CA GLY A 31 -17.29 12.56 -3.99
C GLY A 31 -17.48 12.90 -5.47
N VAL A 32 -17.16 14.13 -5.88
CA VAL A 32 -17.20 14.59 -7.27
C VAL A 32 -15.77 14.77 -7.82
N ILE A 33 -14.86 15.31 -7.02
CA ILE A 33 -13.48 15.62 -7.43
C ILE A 33 -12.44 14.77 -6.72
N ASP A 34 -12.81 14.13 -5.62
CA ASP A 34 -11.94 13.38 -4.73
C ASP A 34 -12.37 11.93 -4.60
N TRP A 35 -11.38 11.07 -4.38
CA TRP A 35 -11.60 9.65 -4.09
C TRP A 35 -10.62 9.15 -3.04
N HIS A 36 -11.08 8.20 -2.24
CA HIS A 36 -10.33 7.55 -1.18
C HIS A 36 -10.44 6.04 -1.33
N LYS A 37 -9.30 5.36 -1.31
CA LYS A 37 -9.22 3.90 -1.33
C LYS A 37 -8.59 3.40 -0.02
N PRO A 38 -9.41 2.92 0.94
CA PRO A 38 -8.89 2.35 2.17
C PRO A 38 -8.33 0.95 1.94
N LEU A 39 -7.09 0.73 2.41
CA LEU A 39 -6.38 -0.55 2.33
C LEU A 39 -6.05 -1.08 3.73
N ILE A 40 -5.82 -2.38 3.85
CA ILE A 40 -5.34 -3.01 5.10
C ILE A 40 -3.84 -3.29 5.06
N GLY A 41 -3.28 -3.30 3.86
CA GLY A 41 -1.90 -3.64 3.58
C GLY A 41 -1.68 -5.13 3.40
N LEU A 42 -0.44 -5.52 3.13
CA LEU A 42 -0.13 -6.91 2.76
C LEU A 42 -0.36 -7.89 3.91
N PRO A 43 -1.18 -8.94 3.71
CA PRO A 43 -1.36 -9.98 4.71
C PRO A 43 -0.07 -10.72 5.07
N LEU A 44 0.13 -10.95 6.37
CA LEU A 44 1.22 -11.78 6.86
C LEU A 44 0.86 -13.27 6.68
N THR A 45 1.53 -13.98 5.78
CA THR A 45 1.16 -15.38 5.45
C THR A 45 2.01 -16.45 6.11
N GLN A 46 3.01 -16.06 6.91
CA GLN A 46 4.05 -16.97 7.40
C GLN A 46 3.62 -17.82 8.62
N SER A 47 2.61 -17.38 9.37
CA SER A 47 2.13 -18.05 10.58
C SER A 47 0.61 -18.10 10.62
N ILE A 48 0.06 -19.17 11.20
CA ILE A 48 -1.38 -19.33 11.36
C ILE A 48 -2.02 -18.31 12.31
N SER A 49 -1.20 -17.74 13.20
CA SER A 49 -1.63 -16.71 14.16
C SER A 49 -1.72 -15.31 13.53
N THR A 50 -1.31 -15.15 12.26
CA THR A 50 -1.32 -13.88 11.53
C THR A 50 -1.93 -13.97 10.14
N SER A 51 -2.02 -15.17 9.57
CA SER A 51 -2.53 -15.38 8.22
C SER A 51 -4.03 -15.13 8.06
N PRO A 52 -4.50 -14.83 6.83
CA PRO A 52 -5.92 -14.68 6.56
C PRO A 52 -6.72 -15.91 6.97
N ILE A 53 -7.80 -15.72 7.72
CA ILE A 53 -8.69 -16.82 8.11
C ILE A 53 -10.15 -16.42 7.98
N PHE A 54 -11.00 -17.39 7.65
CA PHE A 54 -12.44 -17.20 7.75
C PHE A 54 -12.88 -17.27 9.21
N HIS A 55 -13.72 -16.31 9.60
CA HIS A 55 -14.42 -16.30 10.86
C HIS A 55 -15.91 -16.22 10.61
N ARG A 56 -16.60 -17.34 10.84
CA ARG A 56 -18.05 -17.44 10.77
C ARG A 56 -18.63 -17.42 12.17
N THR A 57 -19.68 -16.64 12.34
CA THR A 57 -20.41 -16.44 13.60
C THR A 57 -21.91 -16.44 13.30
N GLY A 58 -22.74 -16.77 14.29
CA GLY A 58 -24.19 -16.77 14.13
C GLY A 58 -24.88 -17.87 14.95
N LEU A 59 -26.21 -17.78 15.03
CA LEU A 59 -27.05 -18.78 15.68
C LEU A 59 -27.12 -20.06 14.83
N LYS A 60 -27.16 -21.23 15.48
CA LYS A 60 -27.18 -22.55 14.83
C LYS A 60 -28.27 -22.71 13.75
N ASP A 61 -29.42 -22.04 13.93
CA ASP A 61 -30.56 -22.05 13.00
C ASP A 61 -30.89 -20.66 12.42
N GLY A 62 -29.98 -19.69 12.59
CA GLY A 62 -30.13 -18.31 12.12
C GLY A 62 -29.22 -17.95 10.95
N PRO A 63 -29.30 -16.71 10.45
CA PRO A 63 -28.34 -16.22 9.46
C PRO A 63 -26.93 -16.18 10.09
N THR A 64 -25.98 -16.85 9.45
CA THR A 64 -24.55 -16.75 9.81
C THR A 64 -23.91 -15.60 9.06
N GLN A 65 -23.06 -14.83 9.73
CA GLN A 65 -22.21 -13.82 9.12
C GLN A 65 -20.78 -14.36 9.06
N SER A 66 -20.06 -14.01 7.98
CA SER A 66 -18.69 -14.46 7.76
C SER A 66 -17.81 -13.27 7.49
N LEU A 67 -16.61 -13.28 8.04
CA LEU A 67 -15.56 -12.29 7.80
C LEU A 67 -14.25 -12.99 7.46
N VAL A 68 -13.39 -12.31 6.72
CA VAL A 68 -11.99 -12.70 6.53
C VAL A 68 -11.14 -11.82 7.44
N LEU A 69 -10.57 -12.40 8.49
CA LEU A 69 -9.67 -11.71 9.43
C LEU A 69 -8.23 -11.87 8.97
N THR A 70 -7.43 -10.82 9.08
CA THR A 70 -6.00 -10.88 8.74
C THR A 70 -5.17 -9.86 9.50
N ALA A 71 -3.94 -10.23 9.85
CA ALA A 71 -2.88 -9.31 10.25
C ALA A 71 -2.04 -8.93 9.03
N THR A 72 -1.45 -7.74 9.01
CA THR A 72 -0.72 -7.22 7.85
C THR A 72 0.64 -6.62 8.20
N GLU A 73 1.54 -6.54 7.21
CA GLU A 73 2.86 -5.90 7.32
C GLU A 73 2.76 -4.40 7.65
N SER A 74 1.62 -3.78 7.36
CA SER A 74 1.33 -2.39 7.72
C SER A 74 0.89 -2.22 9.18
N ASN A 75 1.05 -3.24 10.02
CA ASN A 75 0.65 -3.23 11.42
C ASN A 75 -0.85 -2.96 11.61
N VAL A 76 -1.68 -3.65 10.82
CA VAL A 76 -3.14 -3.55 10.84
C VAL A 76 -3.75 -4.92 11.11
N LEU A 77 -4.73 -4.97 12.02
CA LEU A 77 -5.68 -6.08 12.09
C LEU A 77 -6.93 -5.68 11.32
N GLY A 78 -7.21 -6.36 10.22
CA GLY A 78 -8.32 -6.04 9.32
C GLY A 78 -9.34 -7.15 9.22
N ALA A 79 -10.59 -6.77 8.97
CA ALA A 79 -11.68 -7.68 8.62
C ALA A 79 -12.31 -7.28 7.27
N LEU A 80 -12.45 -8.24 6.36
CA LEU A 80 -13.05 -8.05 5.05
C LEU A 80 -14.35 -8.83 4.93
N HIS A 81 -15.33 -8.24 4.24
CA HIS A 81 -16.54 -8.94 3.82
C HIS A 81 -16.24 -9.92 2.68
N PRO A 82 -16.52 -11.23 2.83
CA PRO A 82 -16.35 -12.19 1.74
C PRO A 82 -17.22 -11.87 0.53
N GLU A 83 -18.37 -11.22 0.68
CA GLU A 83 -19.33 -11.04 -0.41
C GLU A 83 -18.81 -10.10 -1.51
N ASN A 84 -18.03 -9.08 -1.16
CA ASN A 84 -17.62 -8.02 -2.08
C ASN A 84 -16.18 -7.53 -1.84
N GLY A 85 -15.47 -8.10 -0.85
CA GLY A 85 -14.14 -7.68 -0.45
C GLY A 85 -14.10 -6.31 0.23
N THR A 86 -15.22 -5.69 0.56
CA THR A 86 -15.19 -4.38 1.24
C THR A 86 -14.63 -4.52 2.66
N LEU A 87 -14.03 -3.43 3.14
CA LEU A 87 -13.50 -3.35 4.49
C LEU A 87 -14.65 -3.30 5.50
N ALA A 88 -14.76 -4.30 6.37
CA ALA A 88 -15.74 -4.30 7.46
C ALA A 88 -15.25 -3.38 8.58
N TRP A 89 -14.01 -3.61 9.04
CA TRP A 89 -13.31 -2.77 10.00
C TRP A 89 -11.81 -3.01 9.92
N ARG A 90 -11.03 -2.07 10.44
CA ARG A 90 -9.58 -2.23 10.67
C ARG A 90 -9.15 -1.52 11.93
N HIS A 91 -8.19 -2.10 12.63
CA HIS A 91 -7.51 -1.47 13.75
C HIS A 91 -6.04 -1.26 13.38
N LEU A 92 -5.59 -0.01 13.47
CA LEU A 92 -4.22 0.40 13.14
C LEU A 92 -3.43 0.47 14.44
N PHE A 93 -2.43 -0.40 14.58
CA PHE A 93 -1.55 -0.41 15.74
C PHE A 93 -0.37 0.54 15.53
N ASP A 94 0.03 1.27 16.57
CA ASP A 94 1.18 2.18 16.46
C ASP A 94 2.46 1.45 16.06
N ASP A 95 3.40 2.14 15.41
CA ASP A 95 4.64 1.53 14.91
C ASP A 95 5.51 0.91 16.03
N TYR A 96 5.35 1.36 17.29
CA TYR A 96 6.01 0.81 18.48
C TYR A 96 5.28 -0.36 19.15
N ASP A 97 4.09 -0.68 18.68
CA ASP A 97 3.24 -1.75 19.19
C ASP A 97 2.93 -2.75 18.05
N PRO A 98 3.95 -3.45 17.49
CA PRO A 98 3.75 -4.35 16.37
C PRO A 98 2.79 -5.49 16.73
N LEU A 99 1.80 -5.75 15.89
CA LEU A 99 0.89 -6.88 15.97
C LEU A 99 1.66 -8.18 15.75
N ILE A 100 1.66 -9.04 16.77
CA ILE A 100 2.39 -10.31 16.76
C ILE A 100 1.46 -11.47 16.43
N ALA A 101 0.28 -11.50 17.03
CA ALA A 101 -0.66 -12.62 16.87
C ALA A 101 -2.10 -12.18 17.09
N PHE A 102 -3.05 -12.85 16.44
CA PHE A 102 -4.46 -12.76 16.77
C PHE A 102 -5.10 -14.15 16.84
N LYS A 103 -6.22 -14.25 17.54
CA LYS A 103 -7.03 -15.48 17.61
C LYS A 103 -8.51 -15.16 17.64
N LYS A 104 -9.27 -15.83 16.77
CA LYS A 104 -10.73 -15.74 16.69
C LYS A 104 -11.38 -16.71 17.69
N HIS A 105 -12.46 -16.27 18.34
CA HIS A 105 -13.30 -17.14 19.16
C HIS A 105 -14.69 -16.54 19.34
N ASN A 106 -15.74 -17.27 18.95
CA ASN A 106 -17.14 -16.85 19.02
C ASN A 106 -17.36 -15.43 18.50
N HIS A 107 -17.70 -14.47 19.37
CA HIS A 107 -17.97 -13.08 18.97
C HIS A 107 -16.76 -12.15 19.09
N TYR A 108 -15.60 -12.68 19.48
CA TYR A 108 -14.40 -11.90 19.78
C TYR A 108 -13.20 -12.26 18.90
N VAL A 109 -12.33 -11.28 18.74
CA VAL A 109 -10.99 -11.44 18.19
C VAL A 109 -10.00 -10.88 19.20
N ALA A 110 -9.16 -11.75 19.75
CA ALA A 110 -8.10 -11.35 20.66
C ALA A 110 -6.81 -11.09 19.86
N SER A 111 -6.01 -10.09 20.25
CA SER A 111 -4.70 -9.83 19.68
C SER A 111 -3.63 -9.60 20.74
N LEU A 112 -2.40 -9.96 20.41
CA LEU A 112 -1.20 -9.60 21.15
C LEU A 112 -0.28 -8.77 20.27
N SER A 113 0.17 -7.65 20.82
CA SER A 113 1.06 -6.71 20.16
C SER A 113 2.15 -6.21 21.10
N GLY A 114 3.16 -5.58 20.52
CA GLY A 114 4.27 -4.97 21.25
C GLY A 114 5.36 -5.99 21.59
N PRO A 115 6.58 -5.53 21.91
CA PRO A 115 7.71 -6.41 22.20
C PRO A 115 7.36 -7.51 23.21
N GLY A 116 7.52 -8.78 22.84
CA GLY A 116 7.20 -9.93 23.70
C GLY A 116 5.72 -10.17 24.00
N GLY A 117 4.79 -9.49 23.30
CA GLY A 117 3.35 -9.55 23.56
C GLY A 117 2.93 -8.67 24.75
N SER A 118 3.51 -7.47 24.85
CA SER A 118 3.31 -6.53 25.95
C SER A 118 1.88 -6.04 26.12
N THR A 119 1.10 -5.98 25.04
CA THR A 119 -0.25 -5.44 25.05
C THR A 119 -1.23 -6.47 24.52
N PHE A 120 -2.26 -6.74 25.30
CA PHE A 120 -3.38 -7.60 24.95
C PHE A 120 -4.60 -6.74 24.61
N ARG A 121 -5.28 -7.07 23.52
CA ARG A 121 -6.53 -6.42 23.12
C ARG A 121 -7.60 -7.44 22.75
N LEU A 122 -8.85 -7.07 23.01
CA LEU A 122 -10.03 -7.84 22.63
C LEU A 122 -10.95 -6.94 21.79
N PHE A 123 -11.29 -7.41 20.60
CA PHE A 123 -12.15 -6.72 19.64
C PHE A 123 -13.45 -7.50 19.42
N GLY A 124 -14.53 -6.77 19.15
CA GLY A 124 -15.74 -7.35 18.58
C GLY A 124 -15.45 -7.85 17.17
N SER A 125 -15.84 -9.09 16.88
CA SER A 125 -15.56 -9.74 15.59
C SER A 125 -16.18 -9.01 14.38
N HIS A 126 -17.35 -8.37 14.56
CA HIS A 126 -18.12 -7.77 13.47
C HIS A 126 -17.96 -6.28 13.28
N ASP A 127 -17.79 -5.54 14.36
CA ASP A 127 -17.69 -4.08 14.37
C ASP A 127 -16.26 -3.59 14.58
N GLY A 128 -15.35 -4.48 14.99
CA GLY A 128 -13.98 -4.12 15.33
C GLY A 128 -13.89 -3.24 16.58
N GLN A 129 -14.96 -3.16 17.38
CA GLN A 129 -14.97 -2.32 18.57
C GLN A 129 -13.98 -2.87 19.60
N LEU A 130 -13.08 -2.03 20.09
CA LEU A 130 -12.16 -2.38 21.17
C LEU A 130 -12.96 -2.51 22.48
N HIS A 131 -13.07 -3.74 23.00
CA HIS A 131 -13.72 -4.02 24.28
C HIS A 131 -12.74 -3.90 25.45
N LEU A 132 -11.51 -4.36 25.24
CA LEU A 132 -10.49 -4.43 26.28
C LEU A 132 -9.13 -4.14 25.69
N GLU A 133 -8.38 -3.28 26.37
CA GLU A 133 -6.94 -3.10 26.18
C GLU A 133 -6.25 -3.25 27.53
N LYS A 134 -5.25 -4.12 27.59
CA LYS A 134 -4.48 -4.38 28.81
C LYS A 134 -2.99 -4.48 28.47
N GLN A 135 -2.21 -3.57 29.04
CA GLN A 135 -0.75 -3.72 29.08
C GLN A 135 -0.41 -4.80 30.12
N LEU A 136 0.14 -5.92 29.66
CA LEU A 136 0.51 -7.08 30.47
C LEU A 136 1.88 -6.90 31.14
N HIS A 137 2.80 -6.21 30.46
CA HIS A 137 4.09 -5.78 30.99
C HIS A 137 4.58 -4.55 30.24
N SER A 138 5.64 -3.91 30.76
CA SER A 138 6.26 -2.79 30.06
C SER A 138 6.86 -3.28 28.72
N PRO A 139 6.71 -2.53 27.61
CA PRO A 139 7.39 -2.83 26.35
C PRO A 139 8.90 -2.95 26.53
N LYS A 140 9.44 -2.23 27.53
CA LYS A 140 10.84 -2.24 27.91
C LYS A 140 11.35 -3.61 28.41
N SER A 141 10.49 -4.42 29.00
CA SER A 141 10.83 -5.76 29.47
C SER A 141 10.52 -6.86 28.45
N GLY A 142 10.05 -6.49 27.25
CA GLY A 142 9.68 -7.42 26.20
C GLY A 142 10.87 -8.17 25.62
N ARG A 143 10.79 -9.50 25.58
CA ARG A 143 11.81 -10.34 24.93
C ARG A 143 11.61 -10.32 23.42
N LEU A 144 12.64 -9.91 22.68
CA LEU A 144 12.65 -9.96 21.22
C LEU A 144 13.06 -11.37 20.79
N LEU A 145 12.15 -12.06 20.10
CA LEU A 145 12.34 -13.41 19.58
C LEU A 145 12.18 -13.36 18.05
N GLU A 146 12.90 -14.23 17.35
CA GLU A 146 12.80 -14.37 15.90
C GLU A 146 12.38 -15.81 15.56
N PRO A 147 11.25 -16.01 14.86
CA PRO A 147 10.28 -15.00 14.43
C PRO A 147 9.54 -14.36 15.61
N ALA A 148 8.97 -13.16 15.41
CA ALA A 148 8.28 -12.41 16.49
C ALA A 148 7.08 -13.15 17.10
N THR A 149 6.47 -14.08 16.37
CA THR A 149 5.39 -14.95 16.85
C THR A 149 5.86 -15.98 17.88
N LEU A 150 7.17 -16.24 17.98
CA LEU A 150 7.73 -17.15 18.96
C LEU A 150 7.57 -16.54 20.36
N GLY A 151 7.14 -17.33 21.34
CA GLY A 151 7.00 -16.84 22.72
C GLY A 151 5.64 -16.22 23.04
N VAL A 152 4.70 -16.23 22.09
CA VAL A 152 3.40 -15.56 22.21
C VAL A 152 2.29 -16.50 21.78
N SER A 153 1.25 -16.64 22.60
CA SER A 153 0.10 -17.51 22.28
C SER A 153 -1.16 -17.04 23.01
N ILE A 154 -2.32 -17.30 22.39
CA ILE A 154 -3.64 -16.99 22.95
C ILE A 154 -4.46 -18.28 22.98
N ALA A 155 -5.12 -18.56 24.09
CA ALA A 155 -6.12 -19.63 24.21
C ALA A 155 -7.35 -19.13 24.95
N PHE A 156 -8.53 -19.43 24.41
CA PHE A 156 -9.79 -19.18 25.11
C PHE A 156 -10.09 -20.36 26.02
N ASP A 157 -10.66 -20.10 27.19
CA ASP A 157 -11.06 -21.14 28.14
C ASP A 157 -12.18 -22.00 27.54
N SER A 158 -12.00 -23.32 27.60
CA SER A 158 -12.95 -24.30 27.07
C SER A 158 -14.33 -24.28 27.75
N GLN A 159 -14.41 -23.80 29.00
CA GLN A 159 -15.64 -23.79 29.81
C GLN A 159 -16.25 -22.39 29.97
N SER A 160 -15.45 -21.34 29.80
CA SER A 160 -15.90 -19.95 29.99
C SER A 160 -15.53 -19.08 28.80
N GLU A 161 -16.53 -18.42 28.23
CA GLU A 161 -16.29 -17.40 27.20
C GLU A 161 -15.61 -16.14 27.78
N SER A 162 -15.59 -15.98 29.12
CA SER A 162 -15.00 -14.81 29.77
C SER A 162 -13.52 -14.98 30.10
N SER A 163 -12.95 -16.18 30.02
CA SER A 163 -11.57 -16.42 30.48
C SER A 163 -10.63 -16.66 29.30
N ILE A 164 -9.52 -15.93 29.27
CA ILE A 164 -8.52 -15.98 28.19
C ILE A 164 -7.14 -16.22 28.81
N TYR A 165 -6.42 -17.19 28.28
CA TYR A 165 -5.04 -17.48 28.64
C TYR A 165 -4.10 -16.84 27.62
N VAL A 166 -3.12 -16.11 28.12
CA VAL A 166 -2.12 -15.42 27.31
C VAL A 166 -0.73 -15.89 27.70
N LEU A 167 0.06 -16.32 26.72
CA LEU A 167 1.51 -16.52 26.85
C LEU A 167 2.22 -15.27 26.34
N ASN A 168 3.10 -14.71 27.16
CA ASN A 168 3.94 -13.57 26.82
C ASN A 168 5.41 -13.81 27.23
N ASN A 169 6.35 -13.10 26.60
CA ASN A 169 7.81 -13.21 26.78
C ASN A 169 8.41 -14.63 26.65
N GLY A 170 7.65 -15.59 26.09
CA GLY A 170 8.05 -16.99 25.99
C GLY A 170 8.25 -17.71 27.31
N GLY A 171 7.65 -17.22 28.41
CA GLY A 171 7.81 -17.80 29.74
C GLY A 171 6.82 -17.35 30.81
N GLU A 172 5.87 -16.47 30.49
CA GLU A 172 4.83 -16.02 31.41
C GLU A 172 3.45 -16.39 30.86
N VAL A 173 2.61 -17.02 31.69
CA VAL A 173 1.23 -17.34 31.34
C VAL A 173 0.30 -16.58 32.28
N ARG A 174 -0.69 -15.89 31.71
CA ARG A 174 -1.64 -15.07 32.46
C ARG A 174 -3.06 -15.50 32.11
N LYS A 175 -3.92 -15.60 33.12
CA LYS A 175 -5.38 -15.71 32.93
C LYS A 175 -5.99 -14.33 33.02
N VAL A 176 -6.58 -13.85 31.93
CA VAL A 176 -7.23 -12.54 31.81
C VAL A 176 -8.73 -12.74 31.71
N ASP A 177 -9.49 -11.99 32.50
CA ASP A 177 -10.94 -11.93 32.35
C ASP A 177 -11.32 -10.95 31.23
N ALA A 178 -12.10 -11.42 30.26
CA ALA A 178 -12.49 -10.72 29.04
C ALA A 178 -13.45 -9.55 29.29
N VAL A 179 -14.15 -9.54 30.43
CA VAL A 179 -15.13 -8.49 30.78
C VAL A 179 -14.46 -7.37 31.58
N SER A 180 -13.72 -7.73 32.63
CA SER A 180 -13.06 -6.76 33.53
C SER A 180 -11.67 -6.35 33.07
N GLY A 181 -10.99 -7.19 32.29
CA GLY A 181 -9.58 -7.00 31.94
C GLY A 181 -8.60 -7.30 33.06
N GLU A 182 -9.07 -7.80 34.20
CA GLU A 182 -8.21 -8.14 35.32
C GLU A 182 -7.49 -9.47 35.09
N VAL A 183 -6.23 -9.51 35.54
CA VAL A 183 -5.44 -10.74 35.53
C VAL A 183 -5.81 -11.52 36.79
N THR A 184 -6.52 -12.64 36.62
CA THR A 184 -6.96 -13.50 37.74
C THR A 184 -5.76 -14.17 38.43
N TRP A 185 -4.82 -14.66 37.62
CA TRP A 185 -3.55 -15.20 38.10
C TRP A 185 -2.49 -15.10 37.01
N SER A 186 -1.23 -15.12 37.43
CA SER A 186 -0.06 -15.18 36.56
C SER A 186 0.87 -16.30 37.03
N TRP A 187 1.42 -17.03 36.07
CA TRP A 187 2.46 -18.02 36.27
C TRP A 187 3.71 -17.58 35.50
N SER A 188 4.86 -17.66 36.14
CA SER A 188 6.16 -17.43 35.52
C SER A 188 6.97 -18.72 35.57
N SER A 189 7.53 -19.12 34.44
CA SER A 189 8.40 -20.28 34.36
C SER A 189 9.57 -20.16 35.34
N PRO A 190 9.89 -21.21 36.12
CA PRO A 190 11.10 -21.23 36.95
C PRO A 190 12.40 -21.05 36.14
N ASP A 191 12.38 -21.48 34.88
CA ASP A 191 13.54 -21.49 33.97
C ASP A 191 13.61 -20.24 33.08
N GLN A 192 13.37 -19.05 33.64
CA GLN A 192 13.51 -17.78 32.90
C GLN A 192 14.93 -17.57 32.30
N THR A 193 15.89 -18.42 32.67
CA THR A 193 17.29 -18.44 32.28
C THR A 193 17.54 -19.08 30.91
N SER A 194 16.95 -18.56 29.83
CA SER A 194 17.33 -18.83 28.42
C SER A 194 17.26 -20.28 27.89
N LEU A 195 17.05 -21.31 28.72
CA LEU A 195 17.13 -22.72 28.33
C LEU A 195 15.83 -23.23 27.68
N VAL A 196 14.67 -22.72 28.11
CA VAL A 196 13.35 -23.08 27.60
C VAL A 196 12.65 -21.86 27.00
N ILE A 197 12.00 -22.03 25.86
CA ILE A 197 11.13 -21.02 25.24
C ILE A 197 9.78 -21.67 24.96
N TYR A 198 8.74 -21.19 25.63
CA TYR A 198 7.36 -21.62 25.37
C TYR A 198 6.81 -20.96 24.11
N SER A 199 5.91 -21.63 23.40
CA SER A 199 5.38 -21.17 22.10
C SER A 199 3.88 -21.37 21.93
N GLU A 200 3.27 -22.29 22.69
CA GLU A 200 1.84 -22.59 22.57
C GLU A 200 1.21 -22.75 23.95
N VAL A 201 0.00 -22.22 24.11
CA VAL A 201 -0.87 -22.49 25.26
C VAL A 201 -2.15 -23.15 24.76
N PHE A 202 -2.60 -24.16 25.49
CA PHE A 202 -3.84 -24.87 25.22
C PHE A 202 -4.59 -25.13 26.52
N SER A 203 -5.89 -24.87 26.55
CA SER A 203 -6.72 -24.99 27.74
C SER A 203 -7.69 -26.16 27.63
N THR A 204 -7.81 -26.92 28.71
CA THR A 204 -8.87 -27.92 28.95
C THR A 204 -9.55 -27.64 30.28
N PRO A 205 -10.70 -28.27 30.57
CA PRO A 205 -11.34 -28.14 31.87
C PRO A 205 -10.46 -28.61 33.05
N ASP A 206 -9.54 -29.55 32.78
CA ASP A 206 -8.72 -30.18 33.81
C ASP A 206 -7.36 -29.50 34.00
N ALA A 207 -6.76 -28.98 32.94
CA ALA A 207 -5.43 -28.35 32.97
C ALA A 207 -5.21 -27.35 31.83
N VAL A 208 -4.32 -26.38 32.07
CA VAL A 208 -3.74 -25.50 31.06
C VAL A 208 -2.36 -26.02 30.69
N TYR A 209 -2.19 -26.43 29.45
CA TYR A 209 -0.93 -26.96 28.93
C TYR A 209 -0.14 -25.84 28.25
N VAL A 210 1.15 -25.75 28.60
CA VAL A 210 2.10 -24.79 28.04
C VAL A 210 3.22 -25.60 27.39
N VAL A 211 3.38 -25.43 26.08
CA VAL A 211 4.35 -26.20 25.27
C VAL A 211 5.51 -25.30 24.89
N GLY A 212 6.72 -25.78 25.13
CA GLY A 212 7.96 -25.10 24.78
C GLY A 212 9.04 -26.02 24.27
N LEU A 213 10.16 -25.41 23.89
CA LEU A 213 11.37 -26.11 23.48
C LEU A 213 12.50 -25.80 24.45
N ALA A 214 13.13 -26.84 24.95
CA ALA A 214 14.37 -26.78 25.72
C ALA A 214 15.58 -27.03 24.79
N LYS A 215 16.65 -26.25 24.96
CA LYS A 215 17.87 -26.39 24.17
C LYS A 215 18.73 -27.56 24.68
N SER A 216 19.07 -28.51 23.80
CA SER A 216 20.07 -29.55 24.05
C SER A 216 21.28 -29.42 23.11
N LEU A 217 22.36 -30.17 23.36
CA LEU A 217 23.67 -30.05 22.69
C LEU A 217 23.60 -30.20 21.15
N SER A 218 22.62 -30.95 20.62
CA SER A 218 22.51 -31.24 19.18
C SER A 218 21.10 -31.10 18.59
N SER A 219 20.06 -30.94 19.42
CA SER A 219 18.65 -30.84 18.98
C SER A 219 17.80 -30.17 20.06
N TYR A 220 16.56 -29.81 19.75
CA TYR A 220 15.61 -29.33 20.75
C TYR A 220 14.81 -30.48 21.38
N THR A 221 14.52 -30.38 22.66
CA THR A 221 13.58 -31.27 23.38
C THR A 221 12.30 -30.53 23.69
N ILE A 222 11.17 -31.23 23.64
CA ILE A 222 9.89 -30.63 24.03
C ILE A 222 9.89 -30.49 25.55
N HIS A 223 9.59 -29.29 26.03
CA HIS A 223 9.30 -29.02 27.42
C HIS A 223 7.79 -28.79 27.58
N LEU A 224 7.16 -29.51 28.49
CA LEU A 224 5.72 -29.48 28.67
C LEU A 224 5.38 -29.21 30.11
N THR A 225 4.54 -28.20 30.33
CA THR A 225 4.11 -27.77 31.66
C THR A 225 2.58 -27.81 31.74
N SER A 226 2.07 -28.33 32.84
CA SER A 226 0.65 -28.43 33.16
C SER A 226 0.33 -27.54 34.36
N LEU A 227 -0.61 -26.61 34.20
CA LEU A 227 -1.04 -25.65 35.22
C LEU A 227 -2.51 -25.84 35.59
N SER A 228 -2.85 -25.55 36.84
CA SER A 228 -4.25 -25.51 37.31
C SER A 228 -5.01 -24.35 36.63
N PRO A 229 -6.16 -24.60 35.95
CA PRO A 229 -6.93 -23.54 35.28
C PRO A 229 -7.48 -22.45 36.22
N SER A 230 -7.73 -22.81 37.49
CA SER A 230 -8.33 -21.94 38.51
C SER A 230 -7.29 -21.11 39.28
N THR A 231 -6.14 -21.70 39.62
CA THR A 231 -5.13 -21.07 40.49
C THR A 231 -3.84 -20.69 39.79
N GLY A 232 -3.55 -21.25 38.61
CA GLY A 232 -2.27 -21.09 37.92
C GLY A 232 -1.11 -21.83 38.58
N SER A 233 -1.37 -22.64 39.61
CA SER A 233 -0.34 -23.43 40.28
C SER A 233 0.17 -24.55 39.37
N LEU A 234 1.48 -24.76 39.39
CA LEU A 234 2.13 -25.86 38.68
C LEU A 234 1.59 -27.21 39.16
N ILE A 235 1.09 -28.03 38.23
CA ILE A 235 0.71 -29.42 38.48
C ILE A 235 1.90 -30.32 38.21
N GLU A 236 2.50 -30.21 37.02
CA GLU A 236 3.62 -31.04 36.58
C GLU A 236 4.43 -30.33 35.48
N SER A 237 5.73 -30.60 35.39
CA SER A 237 6.59 -30.14 34.28
C SER A 237 7.57 -31.23 33.88
N ILE A 238 7.61 -31.57 32.58
CA ILE A 238 8.46 -32.66 32.07
C ILE A 238 9.18 -32.27 30.77
N ASP A 239 10.33 -32.89 30.54
CA ASP A 239 11.00 -32.91 29.24
C ASP A 239 10.69 -34.21 28.49
N ILE A 240 10.25 -34.10 27.25
CA ILE A 240 10.04 -35.22 26.34
C ILE A 240 11.20 -35.28 25.35
N PRO A 241 12.04 -36.33 25.38
CA PRO A 241 13.11 -36.53 24.41
C PRO A 241 12.55 -36.62 22.99
N SER A 242 12.75 -35.56 22.20
CA SER A 242 12.03 -35.35 20.93
C SER A 242 12.92 -35.08 19.72
N SER A 243 14.20 -34.73 19.90
CA SER A 243 15.17 -34.47 18.82
C SER A 243 14.60 -33.62 17.67
N ILE A 244 14.08 -32.45 18.00
CA ILE A 244 13.43 -31.55 17.04
C ILE A 244 14.48 -30.72 16.31
N GLU A 245 14.39 -30.70 14.97
CA GLU A 245 15.33 -30.01 14.08
C GLU A 245 14.75 -28.70 13.53
N ASN A 246 13.44 -28.67 13.21
CA ASN A 246 12.80 -27.55 12.50
C ASN A 246 12.12 -26.50 13.42
N GLY A 247 12.43 -26.50 14.72
CA GLY A 247 11.84 -25.56 15.69
C GLY A 247 10.36 -25.83 16.01
N PRO A 248 9.60 -24.83 16.50
CA PRO A 248 8.26 -25.03 17.05
C PRO A 248 7.13 -25.09 16.00
N SER A 249 7.41 -24.79 14.72
CA SER A 249 6.39 -24.83 13.65
C SER A 249 5.85 -26.24 13.37
N GLU A 250 6.61 -27.27 13.73
CA GLU A 250 6.24 -28.68 13.60
C GLU A 250 5.76 -29.28 14.92
N ILE A 251 5.23 -28.44 15.81
CA ILE A 251 4.68 -28.84 17.11
C ILE A 251 3.33 -28.16 17.26
N PHE A 252 2.29 -28.94 17.51
CA PHE A 252 0.96 -28.41 17.77
C PHE A 252 0.08 -29.39 18.51
N ILE A 253 -0.96 -28.87 19.16
CA ILE A 253 -1.93 -29.68 19.90
C ILE A 253 -3.16 -30.00 19.03
N LEU A 254 -3.58 -31.26 19.10
CA LEU A 254 -4.79 -31.78 18.48
C LEU A 254 -5.82 -32.12 19.56
N SER A 255 -7.07 -31.74 19.35
CA SER A 255 -8.20 -32.20 20.17
C SER A 255 -9.12 -33.11 19.38
N PRO A 256 -9.64 -34.18 19.99
CA PRO A 256 -10.63 -35.02 19.32
C PRO A 256 -11.91 -34.21 19.09
N ALA A 257 -12.49 -34.35 17.89
CA ALA A 257 -13.65 -33.55 17.50
C ALA A 257 -14.80 -33.64 18.52
N PRO A 258 -15.47 -32.53 18.85
CA PRO A 258 -16.57 -32.53 19.80
C PRO A 258 -17.70 -33.45 19.30
N SER A 259 -17.96 -34.54 20.01
CA SER A 259 -19.01 -35.49 19.63
C SER A 259 -20.39 -34.90 19.94
N LYS A 260 -21.15 -34.55 18.90
CA LYS A 260 -22.53 -34.03 19.05
C LYS A 260 -23.57 -35.10 19.43
N SER A 261 -23.19 -36.38 19.55
CA SER A 261 -24.15 -37.51 19.57
C SER A 261 -23.89 -38.61 20.61
N ALA A 262 -23.05 -38.39 21.63
CA ALA A 262 -22.84 -39.40 22.68
C ALA A 262 -23.31 -38.87 24.04
N PRO A 263 -24.29 -39.49 24.71
CA PRO A 263 -24.60 -39.16 26.10
C PRO A 263 -23.36 -39.47 26.96
N GLU A 264 -22.90 -38.50 27.75
CA GLU A 264 -21.83 -38.67 28.73
C GLU A 264 -22.19 -39.83 29.68
N LYS A 265 -21.49 -40.95 29.55
CA LYS A 265 -21.60 -42.05 30.51
C LYS A 265 -20.21 -42.60 30.81
N THR A 266 -19.70 -42.23 31.99
CA THR A 266 -18.57 -42.78 32.76
C THR A 266 -17.19 -42.12 32.63
N GLN A 267 -16.44 -42.12 33.74
CA GLN A 267 -15.07 -41.60 33.90
C GLN A 267 -14.03 -42.27 32.97
N ALA A 268 -14.33 -43.47 32.44
CA ALA A 268 -13.49 -44.16 31.46
C ALA A 268 -13.57 -43.53 30.06
N ASP A 269 -14.65 -42.80 29.74
CA ASP A 269 -14.80 -42.06 28.47
C ASP A 269 -14.00 -40.73 28.45
N GLN A 270 -13.59 -40.22 29.62
CA GLN A 270 -12.78 -38.98 29.70
C GLN A 270 -11.36 -39.17 29.14
N HIS A 271 -10.74 -40.34 29.33
CA HIS A 271 -9.44 -40.66 28.72
C HIS A 271 -9.50 -40.78 27.18
N GLN A 272 -10.69 -41.01 26.60
CA GLN A 272 -10.88 -41.12 25.14
C GLN A 272 -11.00 -39.76 24.43
N LYS A 273 -11.17 -38.66 25.19
CA LYS A 273 -11.26 -37.29 24.67
C LYS A 273 -10.02 -36.42 24.95
N ALA A 274 -8.93 -36.99 25.44
CA ALA A 274 -7.72 -36.24 25.78
C ALA A 274 -7.10 -35.57 24.53
N PRO A 275 -6.68 -34.29 24.62
CA PRO A 275 -5.90 -33.66 23.55
C PRO A 275 -4.53 -34.33 23.44
N HIS A 276 -3.94 -34.27 22.25
CA HIS A 276 -2.66 -34.87 21.95
C HIS A 276 -1.69 -33.82 21.44
N LEU A 277 -0.48 -33.80 21.99
CA LEU A 277 0.64 -33.07 21.42
C LEU A 277 1.25 -33.89 20.30
N VAL A 278 1.47 -33.29 19.13
CA VAL A 278 2.03 -33.95 17.94
C VAL A 278 3.30 -33.23 17.49
N TRP A 279 4.31 -34.01 17.12
CA TRP A 279 5.55 -33.49 16.55
C TRP A 279 6.22 -34.48 15.59
N LEU A 280 7.12 -33.97 14.75
CA LEU A 280 7.96 -34.77 13.88
C LEU A 280 9.35 -34.99 14.52
N SER A 281 9.85 -36.22 14.47
CA SER A 281 11.21 -36.55 14.89
C SER A 281 11.78 -37.68 14.05
N GLN A 282 12.96 -37.47 13.45
CA GLN A 282 13.64 -38.46 12.60
C GLN A 282 12.70 -39.02 11.50
N GLY A 283 11.88 -38.15 10.92
CA GLY A 283 10.90 -38.49 9.90
C GLY A 283 9.70 -39.34 10.35
N LEU A 284 9.53 -39.55 11.66
CA LEU A 284 8.35 -40.24 12.23
C LEU A 284 7.48 -39.25 12.99
N ILE A 285 6.17 -39.33 12.78
CA ILE A 285 5.21 -38.53 13.54
C ILE A 285 4.99 -39.19 14.90
N ASN A 286 5.25 -38.42 15.96
CA ASN A 286 5.05 -38.82 17.34
C ASN A 286 3.85 -38.07 17.91
N SER A 287 3.17 -38.70 18.86
CA SER A 287 2.07 -38.08 19.60
C SER A 287 2.02 -38.56 21.03
N VAL A 288 1.71 -37.67 21.97
CA VAL A 288 1.47 -38.01 23.37
C VAL A 288 0.13 -37.44 23.82
N ALA A 289 -0.66 -38.23 24.53
CA ALA A 289 -1.89 -37.77 25.15
C ALA A 289 -1.55 -36.82 26.30
N LEU A 290 -2.27 -35.71 26.40
CA LEU A 290 -2.10 -34.72 27.44
C LEU A 290 -3.05 -35.05 28.59
N SER A 291 -2.46 -35.40 29.74
CA SER A 291 -3.14 -35.59 31.02
C SER A 291 -2.58 -34.58 32.04
N PRO A 292 -3.34 -34.13 33.06
CA PRO A 292 -2.82 -33.16 34.03
C PRO A 292 -1.47 -33.54 34.68
N THR A 293 -1.24 -34.84 34.91
CA THR A 293 -0.01 -35.41 35.47
C THR A 293 1.09 -35.73 34.45
N LEU A 294 0.85 -35.47 33.15
CA LEU A 294 1.81 -35.69 32.05
C LEU A 294 2.50 -37.08 32.04
N SER A 295 1.84 -38.12 32.54
CA SER A 295 2.44 -39.46 32.74
C SER A 295 2.40 -40.36 31.50
N GLU A 296 1.74 -39.92 30.44
CA GLU A 296 1.52 -40.69 29.22
C GLU A 296 2.79 -40.83 28.39
N LYS A 297 2.95 -41.99 27.73
CA LYS A 297 4.14 -42.26 26.91
C LYS A 297 3.91 -41.85 25.45
N PRO A 298 4.91 -41.24 24.78
CA PRO A 298 4.86 -40.98 23.35
C PRO A 298 4.57 -42.23 22.54
N THR A 299 3.64 -42.11 21.61
CA THR A 299 3.29 -43.11 20.60
C THR A 299 3.75 -42.63 19.23
N LYS A 300 4.09 -43.56 18.35
CA LYS A 300 4.54 -43.27 16.98
C LYS A 300 3.53 -43.78 15.98
N ILE A 301 3.24 -43.01 14.95
CA ILE A 301 2.50 -43.54 13.80
C ILE A 301 3.40 -44.56 13.09
N LYS A 302 2.91 -45.80 12.91
CA LYS A 302 3.63 -46.80 12.12
C LYS A 302 3.45 -46.47 10.63
N GLY A 303 4.53 -46.52 9.85
CA GLY A 303 4.43 -46.40 8.39
C GLY A 303 5.57 -45.60 7.77
N SER A 304 5.20 -44.69 6.86
CA SER A 304 6.11 -43.93 6.00
C SER A 304 6.96 -42.92 6.75
N VAL A 305 8.09 -42.55 6.14
CA VAL A 305 8.95 -41.44 6.55
C VAL A 305 8.37 -40.12 6.01
N TYR A 306 8.28 -39.13 6.88
CA TYR A 306 7.76 -37.81 6.60
C TYR A 306 8.88 -36.78 6.59
N LYS A 307 8.84 -35.89 5.60
CA LYS A 307 9.72 -34.74 5.48
C LYS A 307 9.33 -33.60 6.43
N GLY A 308 8.02 -33.45 6.69
CA GLY A 308 7.46 -32.35 7.48
C GLY A 308 6.01 -32.60 7.87
N ILE A 309 5.49 -31.83 8.83
CA ILE A 309 4.06 -31.79 9.16
C ILE A 309 3.52 -30.36 9.07
N VAL A 310 2.25 -30.23 8.65
CA VAL A 310 1.59 -28.95 8.38
C VAL A 310 0.35 -28.82 9.26
N ASN A 311 0.34 -27.80 10.09
CA ASN A 311 -0.86 -27.36 10.80
C ASN A 311 -1.78 -26.63 9.82
N VAL A 312 -2.95 -27.21 9.54
CA VAL A 312 -3.93 -26.65 8.61
C VAL A 312 -5.01 -25.80 9.31
N GLY A 313 -4.87 -25.52 10.60
CA GLY A 313 -5.86 -24.75 11.38
C GLY A 313 -7.04 -25.57 11.90
N LEU A 314 -6.91 -26.89 11.92
CA LEU A 314 -7.95 -27.82 12.37
C LEU A 314 -7.51 -28.61 13.61
N GLY A 315 -6.60 -28.06 14.42
CA GLY A 315 -6.11 -28.67 15.65
C GLY A 315 -7.25 -29.05 16.61
N GLU A 316 -8.19 -28.14 16.85
CA GLU A 316 -9.37 -28.37 17.70
C GLU A 316 -10.34 -29.44 17.15
N HIS A 317 -10.21 -29.80 15.87
CA HIS A 317 -10.96 -30.89 15.24
C HIS A 317 -10.10 -32.14 15.01
N GLY A 318 -8.85 -32.12 15.44
CA GLY A 318 -7.94 -33.27 15.43
C GLY A 318 -7.40 -33.63 14.07
N HIS A 319 -7.25 -32.67 13.14
CA HIS A 319 -6.73 -32.93 11.79
C HIS A 319 -5.47 -32.11 11.49
N PHE A 320 -4.53 -32.73 10.77
CA PHE A 320 -3.36 -32.08 10.19
C PHE A 320 -2.91 -32.85 8.93
N VAL A 321 -1.90 -32.32 8.23
CA VAL A 321 -1.34 -32.97 7.04
C VAL A 321 0.13 -33.32 7.28
N GLY A 322 0.51 -34.57 7.05
CA GLY A 322 1.92 -35.00 7.00
C GLY A 322 2.43 -35.02 5.56
N ILE A 323 3.60 -34.44 5.31
CA ILE A 323 4.26 -34.42 4.00
C ILE A 323 5.31 -35.50 3.97
N LYS A 324 5.20 -36.46 3.04
CA LYS A 324 6.17 -37.53 2.83
C LYS A 324 7.44 -37.01 2.15
N GLU A 325 8.51 -37.80 2.18
CA GLU A 325 9.77 -37.52 1.45
C GLU A 325 9.57 -37.34 -0.06
N ASP A 326 8.60 -38.04 -0.66
CA ASP A 326 8.21 -37.88 -2.06
C ASP A 326 7.38 -36.60 -2.32
N GLY A 327 7.03 -35.83 -1.28
CA GLY A 327 6.17 -34.65 -1.32
C GLY A 327 4.67 -34.95 -1.24
N SER A 328 4.25 -36.22 -1.23
CA SER A 328 2.84 -36.58 -1.12
C SER A 328 2.28 -36.22 0.27
N GLY A 329 1.08 -35.65 0.30
CA GLY A 329 0.41 -35.19 1.52
C GLY A 329 -0.58 -36.23 2.04
N ARG A 330 -0.46 -36.58 3.32
CA ARG A 330 -1.38 -37.48 4.02
C ARG A 330 -2.17 -36.74 5.07
N VAL A 331 -3.48 -36.84 5.01
CA VAL A 331 -4.36 -36.33 6.05
C VAL A 331 -4.35 -37.30 7.22
N VAL A 332 -3.97 -36.80 8.38
CA VAL A 332 -3.93 -37.55 9.63
C VAL A 332 -4.99 -37.01 10.57
N LYS A 333 -5.74 -37.91 11.19
CA LYS A 333 -6.82 -37.61 12.13
C LYS A 333 -6.55 -38.27 13.48
N LEU A 334 -6.76 -37.51 14.55
CA LEU A 334 -6.90 -38.04 15.90
C LEU A 334 -8.27 -38.72 16.03
N THR A 335 -8.25 -40.04 16.20
CA THR A 335 -9.48 -40.83 16.36
C THR A 335 -10.07 -40.67 17.77
N SER A 336 -11.36 -40.95 17.92
CA SER A 336 -12.03 -40.95 19.24
C SER A 336 -11.48 -42.00 20.22
N LYS A 337 -10.59 -42.89 19.77
CA LYS A 337 -9.88 -43.87 20.61
C LYS A 337 -8.47 -43.38 21.02
N GLY A 338 -8.14 -42.11 20.78
CA GLY A 338 -6.84 -41.53 21.09
C GLY A 338 -5.71 -41.95 20.14
N ALA A 339 -6.02 -42.52 18.97
CA ALA A 339 -4.99 -43.00 18.04
C ALA A 339 -4.83 -42.11 16.80
N LEU A 340 -3.57 -41.86 16.44
CA LEU A 340 -3.01 -41.40 15.16
C LEU A 340 -3.47 -42.23 13.94
N LYS A 341 -4.42 -41.78 13.09
CA LYS A 341 -4.78 -42.52 11.87
C LYS A 341 -4.67 -41.68 10.60
N VAL A 342 -3.96 -42.20 9.58
CA VAL A 342 -4.04 -41.68 8.21
C VAL A 342 -5.43 -42.01 7.64
N ILE A 343 -6.16 -40.98 7.23
CA ILE A 343 -7.52 -41.13 6.67
C ILE A 343 -7.59 -40.84 5.18
N TRP A 344 -6.59 -40.16 4.62
CA TRP A 344 -6.53 -39.86 3.18
C TRP A 344 -5.08 -39.60 2.73
N GLU A 345 -4.80 -39.86 1.45
CA GLU A 345 -3.52 -39.53 0.80
C GLU A 345 -3.79 -38.82 -0.53
N PHE A 346 -3.18 -37.64 -0.70
CA PHE A 346 -3.14 -36.95 -1.97
C PHE A 346 -1.93 -37.45 -2.77
N ASN A 347 -2.07 -38.62 -3.40
CA ASN A 347 -0.98 -39.24 -4.17
C ASN A 347 -0.37 -38.29 -5.21
N ASP A 348 -1.21 -37.53 -5.92
CA ASP A 348 -0.76 -36.60 -6.96
C ASP A 348 -0.13 -35.31 -6.41
N SER A 349 0.09 -35.19 -5.09
CA SER A 349 0.77 -34.04 -4.49
C SER A 349 2.27 -34.21 -4.36
N ALA A 350 2.79 -35.37 -4.77
CA ALA A 350 4.22 -35.60 -4.86
C ALA A 350 4.88 -34.50 -5.70
N THR A 351 6.09 -34.10 -5.29
CA THR A 351 6.85 -33.05 -5.99
C THR A 351 7.14 -33.54 -7.41
N SER A 352 6.80 -32.75 -8.42
CA SER A 352 7.04 -33.11 -9.82
C SER A 352 7.26 -31.86 -10.67
N ASP A 353 7.82 -32.01 -11.86
CA ASP A 353 7.97 -30.91 -12.82
C ASP A 353 6.61 -30.43 -13.39
N SER A 354 5.54 -31.20 -13.19
CA SER A 354 4.21 -30.91 -13.74
C SER A 354 3.37 -29.95 -12.88
N TYR A 355 3.67 -29.83 -11.59
CA TYR A 355 2.90 -29.00 -10.66
C TYR A 355 3.78 -28.44 -9.54
N THR A 356 3.42 -27.26 -9.04
CA THR A 356 4.09 -26.64 -7.89
C THR A 356 3.84 -27.42 -6.59
N SER A 357 4.58 -27.07 -5.54
CA SER A 357 4.26 -27.51 -4.18
C SER A 357 2.81 -27.19 -3.83
N SER A 358 2.19 -28.10 -3.08
CA SER A 358 0.79 -27.97 -2.67
C SER A 358 0.66 -27.16 -1.39
N ILE A 359 -0.28 -26.23 -1.38
CA ILE A 359 -0.69 -25.46 -0.21
C ILE A 359 -1.86 -26.19 0.44
N TYR A 360 -1.72 -26.52 1.72
CA TYR A 360 -2.76 -27.21 2.50
C TYR A 360 -3.40 -26.26 3.49
N SER A 361 -4.73 -26.16 3.46
CA SER A 361 -5.48 -25.27 4.35
C SER A 361 -6.77 -25.92 4.81
N GLY A 362 -7.08 -25.75 6.09
CA GLY A 362 -8.30 -26.25 6.70
C GLY A 362 -9.38 -25.18 6.77
N GLY A 363 -10.63 -25.63 6.80
CA GLY A 363 -11.82 -24.80 6.93
C GLY A 363 -12.95 -25.57 7.57
N LEU A 364 -13.95 -24.84 8.05
CA LEU A 364 -15.18 -25.40 8.63
C LEU A 364 -16.38 -25.08 7.74
N ASP A 365 -17.39 -25.93 7.74
CA ASP A 365 -18.70 -25.58 7.17
C ASP A 365 -19.62 -24.88 8.17
N ARG A 366 -20.87 -24.62 7.77
CA ARG A 366 -21.89 -23.98 8.61
C ARG A 366 -22.16 -24.78 9.88
N ASP A 367 -22.03 -26.10 9.80
CA ASP A 367 -22.34 -27.02 10.89
C ASP A 367 -21.11 -27.30 11.77
N GLY A 368 -19.96 -26.68 11.46
CA GLY A 368 -18.70 -26.82 12.18
C GLY A 368 -17.94 -28.10 11.85
N LEU A 369 -18.19 -28.71 10.69
CA LEU A 369 -17.48 -29.91 10.24
C LEU A 369 -16.19 -29.53 9.49
N PRO A 370 -15.10 -30.30 9.67
CA PRO A 370 -13.80 -29.98 9.09
C PRO A 370 -13.70 -30.38 7.62
N TYR A 371 -13.01 -29.55 6.82
CA TYR A 371 -12.63 -29.78 5.43
C TYR A 371 -11.17 -29.37 5.23
N ILE A 372 -10.46 -30.07 4.35
CA ILE A 372 -9.05 -29.77 4.03
C ILE A 372 -8.93 -29.54 2.53
N SER A 373 -8.41 -28.38 2.17
CA SER A 373 -8.08 -28.04 0.79
C SER A 373 -6.61 -28.31 0.49
N ARG A 374 -6.34 -28.69 -0.76
CA ARG A 374 -5.05 -28.75 -1.41
C ARG A 374 -5.11 -27.86 -2.64
N VAL A 375 -4.36 -26.78 -2.67
CA VAL A 375 -4.28 -25.85 -3.80
C VAL A 375 -2.88 -25.85 -4.40
N PHE A 376 -2.78 -25.90 -5.72
CA PHE A 376 -1.50 -25.93 -6.43
C PHE A 376 -1.63 -25.38 -7.85
N TRP A 377 -0.51 -24.96 -8.45
CA TRP A 377 -0.44 -24.56 -9.84
C TRP A 377 -0.04 -25.75 -10.72
N SER A 378 -0.79 -25.98 -11.81
CA SER A 378 -0.46 -26.99 -12.82
C SER A 378 0.26 -26.35 -13.99
N HIS A 379 1.52 -26.71 -14.21
CA HIS A 379 2.30 -26.27 -15.38
C HIS A 379 1.75 -26.87 -16.69
N LEU A 380 1.18 -28.08 -16.62
CA LEU A 380 0.55 -28.76 -17.76
C LEU A 380 -0.72 -28.03 -18.23
N LEU A 381 -1.61 -27.68 -17.29
CA LEU A 381 -2.88 -27.03 -17.61
C LEU A 381 -2.77 -25.50 -17.70
N LYS A 382 -1.66 -24.92 -17.22
CA LYS A 382 -1.48 -23.47 -17.01
C LYS A 382 -2.66 -22.87 -16.22
N LYS A 383 -3.11 -23.59 -15.20
CA LYS A 383 -4.23 -23.23 -14.32
C LYS A 383 -3.92 -23.62 -12.89
N ALA A 384 -4.56 -22.95 -11.94
CA ALA A 384 -4.58 -23.39 -10.56
C ALA A 384 -5.66 -24.47 -10.38
N SER A 385 -5.39 -25.40 -9.48
CA SER A 385 -6.28 -26.50 -9.12
C SER A 385 -6.49 -26.54 -7.62
N ALA A 386 -7.71 -26.81 -7.20
CA ALA A 386 -8.06 -27.00 -5.80
C ALA A 386 -8.77 -28.35 -5.62
N HIS A 387 -8.30 -29.14 -4.66
CA HIS A 387 -8.98 -30.34 -4.18
C HIS A 387 -9.44 -30.11 -2.76
N VAL A 388 -10.72 -30.35 -2.46
CA VAL A 388 -11.32 -30.20 -1.14
C VAL A 388 -11.76 -31.57 -0.65
N PHE A 389 -11.10 -32.04 0.41
CA PHE A 389 -11.38 -33.27 1.10
C PHE A 389 -12.31 -33.04 2.29
N ALA A 390 -13.42 -33.79 2.33
CA ALA A 390 -14.41 -33.81 3.38
C ALA A 390 -14.35 -35.16 4.13
N PRO A 391 -13.69 -35.25 5.30
CA PRO A 391 -13.48 -36.51 6.03
C PRO A 391 -14.76 -37.21 6.50
N HIS A 392 -15.84 -36.46 6.71
CA HIS A 392 -17.08 -36.96 7.32
C HIS A 392 -18.11 -37.44 6.28
N LEU A 393 -17.91 -37.11 5.00
CA LEU A 393 -18.78 -37.55 3.93
C LEU A 393 -18.47 -39.00 3.50
N ALA A 394 -19.30 -39.52 2.59
CA ALA A 394 -19.24 -40.89 2.07
C ALA A 394 -19.18 -41.95 3.18
N GLU A 395 -20.09 -41.85 4.17
CA GLU A 395 -20.14 -42.77 5.33
C GLU A 395 -18.82 -42.81 6.12
N GLY A 396 -18.11 -41.68 6.19
CA GLY A 396 -16.82 -41.56 6.87
C GLY A 396 -15.63 -42.16 6.10
N LYS A 397 -15.82 -42.59 4.85
CA LYS A 397 -14.71 -42.93 3.92
C LYS A 397 -14.03 -41.67 3.37
N GLY A 398 -14.71 -40.52 3.47
CA GLY A 398 -14.26 -39.24 2.97
C GLY A 398 -14.56 -39.04 1.49
N LEU A 399 -14.76 -37.79 1.09
CA LEU A 399 -15.03 -37.39 -0.30
C LEU A 399 -14.04 -36.31 -0.71
N VAL A 400 -13.45 -36.42 -1.90
CA VAL A 400 -12.69 -35.33 -2.52
C VAL A 400 -13.50 -34.76 -3.67
N THR A 401 -13.65 -33.44 -3.66
CA THR A 401 -14.14 -32.67 -4.79
C THR A 401 -13.00 -31.84 -5.35
N GLY A 402 -12.91 -31.66 -6.66
CA GLY A 402 -11.82 -30.95 -7.29
C GLY A 402 -12.30 -30.06 -8.42
N PHE A 403 -11.68 -28.89 -8.56
CA PHE A 403 -11.95 -27.96 -9.65
C PHE A 403 -10.67 -27.23 -10.05
N THR A 404 -10.63 -26.75 -11.29
CA THR A 404 -9.54 -25.94 -11.83
C THR A 404 -10.05 -24.55 -12.13
N PHE A 405 -9.26 -23.53 -11.83
CA PHE A 405 -9.66 -22.14 -12.02
C PHE A 405 -8.55 -21.33 -12.73
N PRO A 406 -8.93 -20.36 -13.58
CA PRO A 406 -8.00 -19.61 -14.43
C PRO A 406 -7.26 -18.52 -13.64
N PHE A 407 -6.41 -18.90 -12.70
CA PHE A 407 -5.58 -17.95 -11.96
C PHE A 407 -4.48 -17.34 -12.85
N ALA A 408 -4.46 -16.01 -12.98
CA ALA A 408 -3.51 -15.30 -13.82
C ALA A 408 -2.20 -14.99 -13.08
N THR A 409 -1.25 -15.93 -13.09
CA THR A 409 0.05 -15.78 -12.43
C THR A 409 0.86 -14.58 -12.93
N ALA A 410 0.77 -14.27 -14.23
CA ALA A 410 1.44 -13.11 -14.82
C ALA A 410 0.92 -11.75 -14.30
N THR A 411 -0.31 -11.71 -13.77
CA THR A 411 -0.95 -10.49 -13.26
C THR A 411 -0.86 -10.38 -11.74
N HIS A 412 -0.97 -11.49 -11.02
CA HIS A 412 -1.07 -11.49 -9.56
C HIS A 412 0.11 -12.17 -8.86
N GLY A 413 1.14 -12.61 -9.60
CA GLY A 413 2.25 -13.37 -9.04
C GLY A 413 1.83 -14.80 -8.64
N ILE A 414 2.49 -15.37 -7.64
CA ILE A 414 2.23 -16.74 -7.18
C ILE A 414 1.32 -16.74 -5.95
N ILE A 415 0.54 -17.82 -5.76
CA ILE A 415 -0.27 -18.02 -4.56
C ILE A 415 0.67 -18.37 -3.40
N THR A 416 0.61 -17.61 -2.31
CA THR A 416 1.43 -17.81 -1.10
C THR A 416 0.64 -18.38 0.07
N HIS A 417 -0.68 -18.14 0.10
CA HIS A 417 -1.57 -18.62 1.17
C HIS A 417 -2.99 -18.82 0.66
N VAL A 418 -3.71 -19.76 1.30
CA VAL A 418 -5.12 -20.06 1.03
C VAL A 418 -5.88 -20.15 2.35
N ALA A 419 -7.02 -19.48 2.47
CA ALA A 419 -8.01 -19.76 3.52
C ALA A 419 -9.22 -20.46 2.90
N LEU A 420 -9.76 -21.45 3.61
CA LEU A 420 -10.89 -22.27 3.13
C LEU A 420 -12.14 -21.98 3.96
N ASP A 421 -13.26 -21.80 3.27
CA ASP A 421 -14.60 -21.89 3.82
C ASP A 421 -15.47 -22.78 2.93
N THR A 422 -16.41 -23.51 3.51
CA THR A 422 -17.21 -24.50 2.78
C THR A 422 -18.67 -24.49 3.19
N VAL A 423 -19.51 -24.99 2.29
CA VAL A 423 -20.92 -25.30 2.51
C VAL A 423 -21.25 -26.58 1.75
N ASN A 424 -22.01 -27.48 2.36
CA ASN A 424 -22.49 -28.71 1.73
C ASN A 424 -24.03 -28.72 1.69
N PRO A 425 -24.67 -27.97 0.76
CA PRO A 425 -26.12 -27.78 0.75
C PRO A 425 -26.92 -29.05 0.41
N GLU A 426 -26.33 -29.97 -0.36
CA GLU A 426 -26.96 -31.22 -0.80
C GLU A 426 -26.01 -32.40 -0.51
N HIS A 427 -26.52 -33.63 -0.57
CA HIS A 427 -25.69 -34.81 -0.32
C HIS A 427 -24.53 -34.89 -1.32
N TYR A 428 -23.29 -34.92 -0.81
CA TYR A 428 -22.05 -34.95 -1.59
C TYR A 428 -21.77 -33.74 -2.49
N ARG A 429 -22.46 -32.61 -2.29
CA ARG A 429 -22.23 -31.38 -3.06
C ARG A 429 -21.45 -30.37 -2.23
N VAL A 430 -20.13 -30.49 -2.23
CA VAL A 430 -19.25 -29.56 -1.51
C VAL A 430 -19.01 -28.30 -2.35
N LEU A 431 -19.46 -27.16 -1.84
CA LEU A 431 -19.15 -25.83 -2.37
C LEU A 431 -18.07 -25.19 -1.49
N SER A 432 -17.00 -24.70 -2.10
CA SER A 432 -15.89 -24.06 -1.38
C SER A 432 -15.67 -22.63 -1.83
N ARG A 433 -15.40 -21.77 -0.86
CA ARG A 433 -14.87 -20.42 -1.04
C ARG A 433 -13.41 -20.41 -0.62
N LEU A 434 -12.53 -19.91 -1.49
CA LEU A 434 -11.10 -19.81 -1.26
C LEU A 434 -10.70 -18.34 -1.22
N VAL A 435 -10.08 -17.90 -0.13
CA VAL A 435 -9.36 -16.62 -0.11
C VAL A 435 -7.90 -16.91 -0.44
N LEU A 436 -7.42 -16.40 -1.56
CA LEU A 436 -6.05 -16.52 -1.99
C LEU A 436 -5.29 -15.24 -1.65
N THR A 437 -4.09 -15.38 -1.10
CA THR A 437 -3.12 -14.29 -0.97
C THR A 437 -1.95 -14.57 -1.91
N THR A 438 -1.45 -13.53 -2.57
CA THR A 438 -0.40 -13.67 -3.58
C THR A 438 0.88 -12.93 -3.21
N SER A 439 1.97 -13.27 -3.90
CA SER A 439 3.29 -12.65 -3.71
C SER A 439 3.33 -11.15 -4.03
N THR A 440 2.39 -10.63 -4.83
CA THR A 440 2.29 -9.20 -5.16
C THR A 440 1.41 -8.42 -4.19
N GLY A 441 0.88 -9.08 -3.15
CA GLY A 441 -0.07 -8.49 -2.21
C GLY A 441 -1.52 -8.44 -2.72
N SER A 442 -1.90 -9.26 -3.73
CA SER A 442 -3.30 -9.37 -4.13
C SER A 442 -4.05 -10.31 -3.19
N ILE A 443 -5.28 -9.97 -2.84
CA ILE A 443 -6.24 -10.85 -2.15
C ILE A 443 -7.39 -11.13 -3.11
N GLN A 444 -7.70 -12.40 -3.32
CA GLN A 444 -8.79 -12.82 -4.22
C GLN A 444 -9.74 -13.76 -3.50
N LEU A 445 -11.03 -13.61 -3.73
CA LEU A 445 -12.01 -14.62 -3.35
C LEU A 445 -12.48 -15.39 -4.58
N TRP A 446 -12.41 -16.71 -4.48
CA TRP A 446 -12.91 -17.64 -5.48
C TRP A 446 -14.04 -18.49 -4.89
N THR A 447 -15.19 -18.51 -5.54
CA THR A 447 -16.25 -19.49 -5.28
C THR A 447 -16.15 -20.58 -6.34
N GLN A 448 -15.63 -21.74 -5.95
CA GLN A 448 -15.24 -22.77 -6.92
C GLN A 448 -14.33 -22.20 -8.02
N ASP A 449 -14.75 -22.27 -9.28
CA ASP A 449 -13.99 -21.77 -10.44
C ASP A 449 -14.29 -20.31 -10.82
N GLN A 450 -15.18 -19.63 -10.09
CA GLN A 450 -15.56 -18.25 -10.33
C GLN A 450 -14.79 -17.29 -9.41
N LEU A 451 -14.20 -16.26 -10.01
CA LEU A 451 -13.57 -15.15 -9.29
C LEU A 451 -14.65 -14.15 -8.89
N GLU A 452 -14.82 -13.91 -7.59
CA GLU A 452 -15.83 -12.98 -7.06
C GLU A 452 -15.30 -11.54 -7.04
N TRP A 453 -14.10 -11.36 -6.49
CA TRP A 453 -13.46 -10.05 -6.37
C TRP A 453 -11.95 -10.17 -6.21
N VAL A 454 -11.27 -9.07 -6.53
CA VAL A 454 -9.82 -8.89 -6.34
C VAL A 454 -9.60 -7.59 -5.57
N ARG A 455 -8.75 -7.65 -4.55
CA ARG A 455 -8.19 -6.48 -3.87
C ARG A 455 -6.69 -6.45 -4.05
N GLU A 456 -6.18 -5.29 -4.44
CA GLU A 456 -4.76 -5.07 -4.66
C GLU A 456 -4.17 -4.34 -3.44
N GLU A 457 -3.92 -5.10 -2.37
CA GLU A 457 -3.33 -4.56 -1.13
C GLU A 457 -1.84 -4.23 -1.29
N GLY A 458 -1.19 -4.70 -2.37
CA GLY A 458 0.15 -4.26 -2.78
C GLY A 458 0.27 -2.74 -2.97
N LEU A 459 -0.83 -2.03 -3.20
CA LEU A 459 -0.89 -0.57 -3.30
C LEU A 459 -0.67 0.16 -1.97
N SER A 460 -0.57 -0.54 -0.83
CA SER A 460 -0.26 0.08 0.46
C SER A 460 1.23 0.37 0.67
N ASP A 461 2.11 -0.13 -0.20
CA ASP A 461 3.55 0.16 -0.17
C ASP A 461 4.07 0.59 -1.55
N ILE A 462 3.57 1.75 -1.98
CA ILE A 462 3.99 2.43 -3.19
C ILE A 462 5.38 3.04 -3.01
N ARG A 463 6.27 2.78 -3.98
CA ARG A 463 7.65 3.31 -4.01
C ARG A 463 7.80 4.49 -4.96
N THR A 464 7.18 4.41 -6.13
CA THR A 464 7.29 5.45 -7.17
C THR A 464 5.93 5.77 -7.77
N VAL A 465 5.72 7.04 -8.12
CA VAL A 465 4.52 7.52 -8.80
C VAL A 465 4.95 8.45 -9.93
N GLU A 466 4.42 8.23 -11.13
CA GLU A 466 4.58 9.10 -12.29
C GLU A 466 3.22 9.53 -12.81
N TRP A 467 3.06 10.84 -13.08
CA TRP A 467 1.86 11.38 -13.73
C TRP A 467 2.07 11.40 -15.24
N VAL A 468 1.14 10.80 -15.97
CA VAL A 468 1.17 10.75 -17.43
C VAL A 468 -0.07 11.42 -18.02
N GLU A 469 0.15 12.31 -18.97
CA GLU A 469 -0.92 12.97 -19.73
C GLU A 469 -1.67 11.99 -20.62
N LEU A 470 -2.97 12.21 -20.79
CA LEU A 470 -3.79 11.45 -21.73
C LEU A 470 -3.81 12.15 -23.11
N PRO A 471 -4.00 11.41 -24.21
CA PRO A 471 -4.19 11.98 -25.55
C PRO A 471 -5.49 12.76 -25.66
N GLU A 472 -5.50 13.81 -26.50
CA GLU A 472 -6.74 14.53 -26.81
C GLU A 472 -7.74 13.60 -27.48
N ARG A 473 -9.03 13.80 -27.19
CA ARG A 473 -10.06 13.07 -27.93
C ARG A 473 -9.98 13.48 -29.40
N ASN A 474 -9.70 12.52 -30.27
CA ASN A 474 -9.73 12.69 -31.72
C ASN A 474 -11.17 12.99 -32.17
N VAL A 475 -11.62 14.24 -32.04
CA VAL A 475 -12.94 14.66 -32.53
C VAL A 475 -12.92 14.74 -34.06
N LEU A 476 -11.76 15.01 -34.67
CA LEU A 476 -11.55 15.03 -36.13
C LEU A 476 -10.08 14.68 -36.43
N ALA A 477 -9.82 13.47 -36.91
CA ALA A 477 -8.48 13.01 -37.27
C ALA A 477 -8.02 13.67 -38.58
N VAL A 478 -7.33 14.82 -38.53
CA VAL A 478 -6.48 15.25 -39.65
C VAL A 478 -5.23 15.96 -39.10
N VAL A 479 -4.09 15.41 -39.50
CA VAL A 479 -2.70 15.80 -39.23
C VAL A 479 -2.47 17.32 -39.22
N ARG A 480 -1.95 17.83 -38.09
CA ARG A 480 -1.37 19.18 -37.99
C ARG A 480 0.00 19.17 -38.67
N GLY A 481 0.05 19.33 -39.99
CA GLY A 481 1.30 19.68 -40.68
C GLY A 481 1.49 21.19 -40.62
N GLU A 482 2.68 21.66 -40.23
CA GLU A 482 3.02 23.10 -40.20
C GLU A 482 2.92 23.77 -41.60
N ASP A 483 2.74 23.00 -42.66
CA ASP A 483 2.53 23.43 -44.05
C ASP A 483 1.09 23.19 -44.57
N GLU A 484 0.04 23.44 -43.77
CA GLU A 484 -1.34 23.39 -44.28
C GLU A 484 -1.62 24.60 -45.20
N GLY A 485 -1.70 24.34 -46.52
CA GLY A 485 -2.06 25.38 -47.50
C GLY A 485 -3.44 25.99 -47.28
N PHE A 486 -3.67 27.21 -47.80
CA PHE A 486 -4.94 27.93 -47.63
C PHE A 486 -6.17 27.10 -48.06
N TRP A 487 -6.06 26.37 -49.17
CA TRP A 487 -7.17 25.58 -49.71
C TRP A 487 -7.44 24.29 -48.92
N SER A 488 -6.40 23.61 -48.43
CA SER A 488 -6.59 22.46 -47.53
C SER A 488 -7.27 22.90 -46.23
N ARG A 489 -6.87 24.05 -45.68
CA ARG A 489 -7.52 24.64 -44.51
C ARG A 489 -8.99 24.99 -44.77
N LEU A 490 -9.30 25.59 -45.93
CA LEU A 490 -10.68 25.97 -46.27
C LEU A 490 -11.58 24.75 -46.46
N ILE A 491 -11.08 23.70 -47.13
CA ILE A 491 -11.80 22.44 -47.30
C ILE A 491 -12.05 21.81 -45.93
N ARG A 492 -11.03 21.70 -45.08
CA ARG A 492 -11.17 21.19 -43.71
C ARG A 492 -12.20 22.00 -42.91
N GLN A 493 -12.12 23.33 -42.92
CA GLN A 493 -13.09 24.18 -42.22
C GLN A 493 -14.53 23.99 -42.75
N ALA A 494 -14.70 23.75 -44.05
CA ALA A 494 -16.00 23.45 -44.63
C ALA A 494 -16.50 22.04 -44.25
N GLU A 495 -15.60 21.07 -44.07
CA GLU A 495 -15.92 19.75 -43.55
C GLU A 495 -16.26 19.78 -42.06
N ASP A 496 -15.47 20.48 -41.25
CA ASP A 496 -15.71 20.70 -39.81
C ASP A 496 -17.06 21.42 -39.58
N ALA A 497 -17.46 22.29 -40.52
CA ALA A 497 -18.73 23.02 -40.46
C ALA A 497 -19.97 22.17 -40.78
N LYS A 498 -19.82 20.95 -41.34
CA LYS A 498 -20.96 20.05 -41.64
C LYS A 498 -21.76 19.71 -40.37
N ASP A 499 -21.06 19.56 -39.24
CA ASP A 499 -21.67 19.21 -37.95
C ASP A 499 -22.11 20.44 -37.12
N PHE A 500 -21.81 21.66 -37.59
CA PHE A 500 -22.12 22.90 -36.89
C PHE A 500 -23.61 23.08 -36.55
N PRO A 501 -24.58 22.76 -37.43
CA PRO A 501 -26.00 22.90 -37.09
C PRO A 501 -26.41 22.02 -35.90
N GLN A 502 -25.93 20.78 -35.86
CA GLN A 502 -26.20 19.85 -34.77
C GLN A 502 -25.49 20.29 -33.49
N TYR A 503 -24.25 20.76 -33.60
CA TYR A 503 -23.51 21.37 -32.49
C TYR A 503 -24.26 22.57 -31.90
N ALA A 504 -24.77 23.48 -32.73
CA ALA A 504 -25.49 24.67 -32.29
C ALA A 504 -26.79 24.33 -31.54
N VAL A 505 -27.56 23.35 -32.03
CA VAL A 505 -28.75 22.85 -31.34
C VAL A 505 -28.39 22.22 -29.99
N ASN A 506 -27.31 21.43 -29.94
CA ASN A 506 -26.82 20.82 -28.71
C ASN A 506 -26.27 21.87 -27.73
N PHE A 507 -25.61 22.91 -28.22
CA PHE A 507 -25.12 24.04 -27.43
C PHE A 507 -26.30 24.78 -26.78
N ILE A 508 -27.34 25.12 -27.55
CA ILE A 508 -28.54 25.79 -27.01
C ILE A 508 -29.21 24.92 -25.96
N LYS A 509 -29.34 23.61 -26.20
CA LYS A 509 -29.87 22.66 -25.20
C LYS A 509 -29.02 22.68 -23.93
N ARG A 510 -27.71 22.47 -24.03
CA ARG A 510 -26.77 22.45 -22.88
C ARG A 510 -26.77 23.76 -22.10
N PHE A 511 -26.83 24.88 -22.81
CA PHE A 511 -26.86 26.22 -22.24
C PHE A 511 -28.18 26.48 -21.48
N ALA A 512 -29.32 26.05 -22.03
CA ALA A 512 -30.63 26.21 -21.42
C ALA A 512 -30.89 25.24 -20.24
N THR A 513 -30.39 24.01 -20.32
CA THR A 513 -30.58 22.99 -19.26
C THR A 513 -29.54 23.07 -18.14
N GLY A 514 -28.57 24.00 -18.24
CA GLY A 514 -27.49 24.15 -17.24
C GLY A 514 -26.55 22.95 -17.13
N THR A 515 -26.75 21.91 -17.95
CA THR A 515 -26.00 20.65 -17.95
C THR A 515 -24.69 20.82 -18.70
N TYR A 516 -23.82 21.63 -18.12
CA TYR A 516 -22.39 21.41 -18.30
C TYR A 516 -22.10 20.21 -17.40
N ASN A 517 -22.06 19.01 -17.97
CA ASN A 517 -21.58 17.86 -17.21
C ASN A 517 -20.25 18.27 -16.59
N THR A 518 -20.14 18.13 -15.28
CA THR A 518 -18.91 18.34 -14.53
C THR A 518 -17.79 17.62 -15.29
N PRO A 519 -16.61 18.21 -15.52
CA PRO A 519 -15.58 17.69 -16.45
C PRO A 519 -15.05 16.28 -16.15
N VAL A 520 -15.55 15.63 -15.10
CA VAL A 520 -15.05 14.38 -14.53
C VAL A 520 -16.12 13.27 -14.48
N THR A 521 -17.35 13.48 -14.96
CA THR A 521 -18.32 12.37 -14.98
C THR A 521 -18.11 11.51 -16.24
N PRO A 522 -17.61 10.25 -16.14
CA PRO A 522 -17.83 9.29 -17.21
C PRO A 522 -19.33 9.18 -17.39
N THR A 523 -19.82 9.30 -18.62
CA THR A 523 -21.24 9.17 -18.94
C THR A 523 -21.75 7.77 -18.61
N HIS A 524 -22.16 7.55 -17.36
CA HIS A 524 -23.01 6.45 -16.92
C HIS A 524 -24.33 7.01 -16.41
N ALA A 525 -25.16 7.54 -17.32
CA ALA A 525 -26.59 7.76 -17.06
C ALA A 525 -27.36 8.06 -18.36
N ALA A 526 -27.83 7.02 -19.08
CA ALA A 526 -29.09 7.01 -19.83
C ALA A 526 -29.36 5.59 -20.39
N PRO A 527 -30.64 5.17 -20.55
CA PRO A 527 -31.06 3.80 -20.38
C PRO A 527 -30.91 2.92 -21.63
N GLN A 528 -30.83 1.62 -21.33
CA GLN A 528 -30.88 0.47 -22.23
C GLN A 528 -31.83 0.66 -23.41
N SER A 529 -31.29 0.56 -24.62
CA SER A 529 -32.03 0.04 -25.77
C SER A 529 -31.41 -1.30 -26.17
N ASN A 530 -32.20 -2.36 -25.98
CA ASN A 530 -31.87 -3.74 -26.32
C ASN A 530 -31.53 -3.87 -27.81
N THR A 531 -30.28 -4.20 -28.10
CA THR A 531 -29.92 -5.01 -29.27
C THR A 531 -28.70 -5.86 -28.92
N SER A 532 -28.93 -7.16 -28.94
CA SER A 532 -28.01 -8.24 -28.62
C SER A 532 -26.89 -8.36 -29.68
N SER A 533 -25.66 -8.04 -29.27
CA SER A 533 -24.43 -8.63 -29.83
C SER A 533 -23.33 -8.54 -28.77
N ILE A 534 -23.18 -9.62 -28.00
CA ILE A 534 -22.14 -9.82 -27.00
C ILE A 534 -20.87 -10.30 -27.74
N SER A 535 -19.93 -9.39 -28.01
CA SER A 535 -18.50 -9.70 -28.20
C SER A 535 -17.67 -8.44 -28.48
N SER A 536 -17.46 -7.59 -27.48
CA SER A 536 -16.28 -6.71 -27.37
C SER A 536 -16.40 -5.93 -26.06
N GLN A 537 -15.52 -6.22 -25.11
CA GLN A 537 -15.30 -5.36 -23.95
C GLN A 537 -15.08 -3.94 -24.46
N THR A 538 -15.96 -3.00 -24.10
CA THR A 538 -15.85 -1.59 -24.44
C THR A 538 -14.63 -1.04 -23.69
N LYS A 539 -13.45 -1.09 -24.32
CA LYS A 539 -12.24 -0.40 -23.86
C LYS A 539 -12.60 1.07 -23.71
N LEU A 540 -12.73 1.56 -22.48
CA LEU A 540 -12.90 2.98 -22.19
C LEU A 540 -11.77 3.72 -22.91
N GLU A 541 -12.12 4.59 -23.86
CA GLU A 541 -11.11 5.40 -24.54
C GLU A 541 -10.41 6.28 -23.50
N LEU A 542 -9.11 6.04 -23.32
CA LEU A 542 -8.24 6.80 -22.43
C LEU A 542 -7.95 8.16 -23.07
N THR A 543 -8.93 9.07 -23.04
CA THR A 543 -8.79 10.42 -23.57
C THR A 543 -8.77 11.44 -22.45
N ARG A 544 -7.96 12.48 -22.66
CA ARG A 544 -7.89 13.68 -21.82
C ARG A 544 -9.19 14.46 -21.89
N ASP A 545 -9.56 15.07 -20.78
CA ASP A 545 -10.56 16.12 -20.75
C ASP A 545 -9.99 17.45 -21.30
N ILE A 546 -10.87 18.44 -21.49
CA ILE A 546 -10.51 19.74 -22.06
C ILE A 546 -9.53 20.52 -21.16
N PHE A 547 -9.56 20.24 -19.85
CA PHE A 547 -8.78 20.96 -18.84
C PHE A 547 -7.57 20.16 -18.33
N GLY A 548 -7.35 18.94 -18.82
CA GLY A 548 -6.23 18.08 -18.38
C GLY A 548 -6.31 17.72 -16.89
N LEU A 549 -7.52 17.58 -16.36
CA LEU A 549 -7.79 17.18 -14.98
C LEU A 549 -7.76 15.66 -14.81
N ARG A 550 -8.01 14.91 -15.89
CA ARG A 550 -7.90 13.46 -15.94
C ARG A 550 -6.54 13.07 -16.51
N LYS A 551 -5.76 12.36 -15.71
CA LYS A 551 -4.43 11.84 -16.05
C LYS A 551 -4.32 10.38 -15.66
N LEU A 552 -3.24 9.75 -16.08
CA LEU A 552 -2.88 8.41 -15.67
C LEU A 552 -1.78 8.45 -14.61
N LEU A 553 -1.98 7.75 -13.50
CA LEU A 553 -1.00 7.57 -12.44
C LEU A 553 -0.30 6.22 -12.63
N LEU A 554 0.96 6.22 -13.05
CA LEU A 554 1.78 5.02 -13.07
C LEU A 554 2.44 4.83 -11.71
N VAL A 555 2.10 3.74 -11.03
CA VAL A 555 2.44 3.49 -9.63
C VAL A 555 3.15 2.15 -9.50
N ALA A 556 4.39 2.16 -9.00
CA ALA A 556 5.17 0.94 -8.77
C ALA A 556 5.28 0.63 -7.28
N THR A 557 5.04 -0.63 -6.91
CA THR A 557 5.01 -1.09 -5.51
C THR A 557 6.27 -1.86 -5.14
N ALA A 558 6.56 -1.96 -3.84
CA ALA A 558 7.71 -2.71 -3.33
C ALA A 558 7.67 -4.22 -3.62
N HIS A 559 6.50 -4.73 -3.98
CA HIS A 559 6.24 -6.16 -4.23
C HIS A 559 6.28 -6.51 -5.72
N GLY A 560 7.05 -5.75 -6.50
CA GLY A 560 7.37 -6.08 -7.87
C GLY A 560 6.22 -5.91 -8.87
N LYS A 561 5.28 -4.99 -8.63
CA LYS A 561 4.12 -4.77 -9.50
C LYS A 561 3.95 -3.29 -9.86
N LEU A 562 3.62 -3.05 -11.13
CA LEU A 562 3.32 -1.75 -11.72
C LEU A 562 1.82 -1.65 -12.01
N TYR A 563 1.21 -0.53 -11.67
CA TYR A 563 -0.20 -0.24 -11.90
C TYR A 563 -0.35 1.06 -12.68
N ALA A 564 -1.34 1.13 -13.54
CA ALA A 564 -1.86 2.39 -14.06
C ALA A 564 -3.22 2.66 -13.45
N LEU A 565 -3.32 3.75 -12.68
CA LEU A 565 -4.56 4.20 -12.06
C LEU A 565 -5.10 5.41 -12.81
N ASP A 566 -6.41 5.46 -13.03
CA ASP A 566 -7.06 6.70 -13.48
C ASP A 566 -7.11 7.70 -12.33
N SER A 567 -6.54 8.90 -12.54
CA SER A 567 -6.47 9.91 -11.48
C SER A 567 -7.84 10.43 -11.04
N SER A 568 -8.88 10.25 -11.84
CA SER A 568 -10.22 10.77 -11.56
C SER A 568 -11.04 9.90 -10.59
N ASN A 569 -10.81 8.59 -10.58
CA ASN A 569 -11.60 7.64 -9.79
C ASN A 569 -10.78 6.57 -9.05
N GLY A 570 -9.46 6.49 -9.29
CA GLY A 570 -8.57 5.50 -8.67
C GLY A 570 -8.72 4.08 -9.21
N GLU A 571 -9.44 3.89 -10.32
CA GLU A 571 -9.62 2.60 -10.97
C GLU A 571 -8.31 2.12 -11.60
N ILE A 572 -8.03 0.82 -11.48
CA ILE A 572 -6.87 0.18 -12.11
C ILE A 572 -7.21 -0.08 -13.57
N ILE A 573 -6.58 0.65 -14.48
CA ILE A 573 -6.74 0.48 -15.94
C ILE A 573 -6.00 -0.77 -16.42
N TRP A 574 -4.77 -0.95 -15.95
CA TRP A 574 -3.97 -2.14 -16.19
C TRP A 574 -2.96 -2.34 -15.05
N SER A 575 -2.45 -3.57 -14.91
CA SER A 575 -1.34 -3.87 -14.01
C SER A 575 -0.41 -4.92 -14.62
N LYS A 576 0.88 -4.86 -14.25
CA LYS A 576 1.93 -5.75 -14.74
C LYS A 576 2.89 -6.12 -13.62
N VAL A 577 3.27 -7.39 -13.55
CA VAL A 577 4.34 -7.85 -12.66
C VAL A 577 5.67 -7.64 -13.38
N PHE A 578 6.68 -7.14 -12.66
CA PHE A 578 8.03 -7.01 -13.18
C PHE A 578 8.64 -8.38 -13.43
N GLY A 579 9.19 -8.59 -14.64
CA GLY A 579 9.87 -9.82 -14.99
C GLY A 579 11.15 -10.01 -14.18
N LEU A 580 11.38 -11.23 -13.72
CA LEU A 580 12.56 -11.58 -12.92
C LEU A 580 13.80 -11.89 -13.77
N GLY A 581 13.69 -11.95 -15.10
CA GLY A 581 14.78 -12.25 -16.04
C GLY A 581 15.56 -13.51 -15.67
N TRP A 582 16.90 -13.44 -15.67
CA TRP A 582 17.78 -14.58 -15.34
C TRP A 582 17.46 -15.24 -13.99
N ALA A 583 16.95 -14.48 -13.01
CA ALA A 583 16.60 -15.02 -11.71
C ALA A 583 15.30 -15.85 -11.73
N GLY A 584 14.39 -15.59 -12.67
CA GLY A 584 13.14 -16.31 -12.87
C GLY A 584 13.22 -17.47 -13.87
N GLU A 585 14.14 -17.41 -14.84
CA GLU A 585 14.35 -18.47 -15.83
C GLU A 585 15.39 -19.51 -15.37
N GLY A 586 16.35 -19.10 -14.52
CA GLY A 586 17.48 -19.92 -14.12
C GLY A 586 18.57 -19.98 -15.20
N SER A 587 19.73 -20.54 -14.86
CA SER A 587 20.75 -20.93 -15.83
C SER A 587 20.47 -22.34 -16.36
N LYS A 588 20.96 -22.70 -17.55
CA LYS A 588 20.76 -24.04 -18.14
C LYS A 588 21.12 -25.20 -17.19
N ASP A 589 22.01 -24.96 -16.23
CA ASP A 589 22.50 -25.97 -15.28
C ASP A 589 21.95 -25.80 -13.85
N LYS A 590 21.27 -24.69 -13.55
CA LYS A 590 20.72 -24.36 -12.23
C LYS A 590 19.38 -23.68 -12.42
N GLY A 591 18.30 -24.34 -12.00
CA GLY A 591 16.93 -23.81 -12.10
C GLY A 591 16.74 -22.42 -11.47
N PRO A 592 15.52 -21.87 -11.50
CA PRO A 592 15.25 -20.50 -11.09
C PRO A 592 15.70 -20.24 -9.65
N VAL A 593 16.37 -19.10 -9.45
CA VAL A 593 16.88 -18.66 -8.13
C VAL A 593 15.80 -17.91 -7.35
N GLY A 594 14.89 -17.24 -8.06
CA GLY A 594 13.92 -16.29 -7.51
C GLY A 594 14.57 -14.96 -7.15
N ALA A 595 13.80 -13.89 -7.24
CA ALA A 595 14.23 -12.54 -6.90
C ALA A 595 13.04 -11.65 -6.51
N THR A 596 13.33 -10.55 -5.85
CA THR A 596 12.40 -9.44 -5.63
C THR A 596 12.85 -8.22 -6.43
N VAL A 597 11.90 -7.49 -7.01
CA VAL A 597 12.17 -6.24 -7.76
C VAL A 597 11.66 -5.08 -6.94
N VAL A 598 12.57 -4.17 -6.59
CA VAL A 598 12.31 -2.98 -5.78
C VAL A 598 12.45 -1.74 -6.66
N PRO A 599 11.34 -1.07 -7.03
CA PRO A 599 11.38 0.15 -7.82
C PRO A 599 12.12 1.27 -7.09
N LEU A 600 12.99 1.99 -7.80
CA LEU A 600 13.72 3.15 -7.29
C LEU A 600 13.09 4.45 -7.77
N LYS A 601 12.85 4.57 -9.09
CA LYS A 601 12.27 5.78 -9.68
C LYS A 601 11.61 5.50 -11.03
N SER A 602 10.62 6.31 -11.36
CA SER A 602 9.92 6.31 -12.64
C SER A 602 10.18 7.62 -13.39
N PHE A 603 10.27 7.54 -14.72
CA PHE A 603 10.49 8.69 -15.59
C PHE A 603 9.60 8.61 -16.82
N THR A 604 8.87 9.68 -17.09
CA THR A 604 8.31 9.90 -18.43
C THR A 604 9.43 10.27 -19.39
N VAL A 605 9.74 9.37 -20.33
CA VAL A 605 10.77 9.61 -21.38
C VAL A 605 10.13 10.17 -22.64
N ARG A 606 8.83 9.96 -22.84
CA ARG A 606 8.07 10.56 -23.93
C ARG A 606 6.68 10.92 -23.46
N SER A 607 6.27 12.15 -23.71
CA SER A 607 4.92 12.64 -23.38
C SER A 607 4.04 12.68 -24.62
N VAL A 608 2.73 12.75 -24.39
CA VAL A 608 1.73 12.98 -25.44
C VAL A 608 2.02 14.30 -26.14
N GLY A 609 2.09 14.29 -27.47
CA GLY A 609 2.40 15.48 -28.29
C GLY A 609 3.87 15.63 -28.70
N ASP A 610 4.79 14.78 -28.18
CA ASP A 610 6.16 14.73 -28.68
C ASP A 610 6.20 14.13 -30.10
N VAL A 611 6.61 14.94 -31.09
CA VAL A 611 6.66 14.56 -32.50
C VAL A 611 7.94 13.75 -32.80
N ASN A 612 7.77 12.48 -33.18
CA ASN A 612 8.82 11.69 -33.83
C ASN A 612 8.68 11.79 -35.36
N GLY A 613 9.76 11.48 -36.08
CA GLY A 613 9.78 11.38 -37.56
C GLY A 613 8.82 10.34 -38.15
N ASP A 614 8.12 9.59 -37.30
CA ASP A 614 7.24 8.48 -37.65
C ASP A 614 5.75 8.89 -37.62
N GLY A 615 5.43 10.13 -37.22
CA GLY A 615 4.08 10.69 -37.32
C GLY A 615 3.06 10.22 -36.27
N GLU A 616 3.44 9.38 -35.32
CA GLU A 616 2.54 8.86 -34.27
C GLU A 616 2.62 9.75 -33.00
N SER A 617 1.64 10.64 -32.80
CA SER A 617 1.63 11.68 -31.74
C SER A 617 1.06 11.25 -30.38
N ASP A 618 0.49 10.05 -30.29
CA ASP A 618 -0.45 9.67 -29.22
C ASP A 618 0.11 8.60 -28.26
N VAL A 619 1.43 8.40 -28.22
CA VAL A 619 2.08 7.42 -27.34
C VAL A 619 2.86 8.13 -26.23
N ALA A 620 2.63 7.70 -24.99
CA ALA A 620 3.43 8.09 -23.84
C ALA A 620 4.27 6.91 -23.34
N GLU A 621 5.54 7.16 -23.06
CA GLU A 621 6.51 6.14 -22.71
C GLU A 621 7.13 6.44 -21.34
N VAL A 622 7.14 5.43 -20.48
CA VAL A 622 7.65 5.52 -19.12
C VAL A 622 8.71 4.47 -18.89
N VAL A 623 9.80 4.86 -18.24
CA VAL A 623 10.87 3.96 -17.80
C VAL A 623 10.88 3.89 -16.28
N VAL A 624 10.79 2.69 -15.74
CA VAL A 624 10.92 2.40 -14.32
C VAL A 624 12.29 1.78 -14.07
N VAL A 625 13.13 2.46 -13.29
CA VAL A 625 14.42 1.94 -12.82
C VAL A 625 14.21 1.25 -11.48
N ALA A 626 14.68 0.01 -11.37
CA ALA A 626 14.49 -0.82 -10.18
C ALA A 626 15.74 -1.64 -9.85
N GLN A 627 15.87 -2.06 -8.60
CA GLN A 627 16.86 -3.06 -8.18
C GLN A 627 16.20 -4.43 -8.12
N ARG A 628 16.78 -5.40 -8.80
CA ARG A 628 16.43 -6.81 -8.66
C ARG A 628 17.39 -7.44 -7.64
N LYS A 629 16.84 -8.01 -6.59
CA LYS A 629 17.57 -8.69 -5.52
C LYS A 629 17.26 -10.18 -5.57
N ALA A 630 18.22 -10.96 -6.04
CA ALA A 630 18.09 -12.41 -6.11
C ALA A 630 18.23 -13.05 -4.72
N ASN A 631 17.59 -14.22 -4.54
CA ASN A 631 17.60 -14.93 -3.26
C ASN A 631 19.00 -15.43 -2.84
N ASN A 632 19.93 -15.52 -3.79
CA ASN A 632 21.34 -15.85 -3.52
C ASN A 632 22.19 -14.63 -3.08
N GLY A 633 21.57 -13.46 -2.94
CA GLY A 633 22.22 -12.22 -2.49
C GLY A 633 22.76 -11.33 -3.60
N LEU A 634 22.72 -11.76 -4.88
CA LEU A 634 23.10 -10.91 -6.00
C LEU A 634 22.07 -9.78 -6.18
N VAL A 635 22.57 -8.58 -6.47
CA VAL A 635 21.75 -7.39 -6.74
C VAL A 635 22.19 -6.79 -8.06
N ASP A 636 21.23 -6.51 -8.94
CA ASP A 636 21.45 -5.78 -10.17
C ASP A 636 20.38 -4.72 -10.40
N THR A 637 20.70 -3.72 -11.23
CA THR A 637 19.77 -2.65 -11.59
C THR A 637 19.19 -2.95 -12.97
N VAL A 638 17.87 -2.77 -13.09
CA VAL A 638 17.09 -3.10 -14.27
C VAL A 638 16.20 -1.91 -14.65
N ALA A 639 16.02 -1.69 -15.94
CA ALA A 639 15.13 -0.66 -16.47
C ALA A 639 13.97 -1.33 -17.23
N PHE A 640 12.75 -1.01 -16.84
CA PHE A 640 11.53 -1.47 -17.50
C PHE A 640 10.93 -0.31 -18.30
N HIS A 641 10.82 -0.47 -19.63
CA HIS A 641 10.33 0.58 -20.53
C HIS A 641 8.97 0.18 -21.08
N VAL A 642 7.94 0.90 -20.65
CA VAL A 642 6.55 0.55 -20.91
C VAL A 642 5.81 1.65 -21.64
N ASN A 643 4.86 1.24 -22.48
CA ASN A 643 3.80 2.11 -22.95
C ASN A 643 2.89 2.44 -21.76
N ALA A 644 2.71 3.72 -21.46
CA ALA A 644 1.95 4.14 -20.29
C ALA A 644 0.46 3.74 -20.35
N PHE A 645 -0.14 3.67 -21.55
CA PHE A 645 -1.58 3.41 -21.71
C PHE A 645 -1.93 1.92 -21.76
N THR A 646 -1.03 1.08 -22.26
CA THR A 646 -1.28 -0.37 -22.41
C THR A 646 -0.49 -1.23 -21.41
N GLY A 647 0.59 -0.69 -20.84
CA GLY A 647 1.54 -1.46 -20.05
C GLY A 647 2.33 -2.47 -20.87
N GLU A 648 2.30 -2.36 -22.21
CA GLU A 648 3.12 -3.18 -23.10
C GLU A 648 4.57 -2.75 -23.01
N ASP A 649 5.46 -3.73 -23.12
CA ASP A 649 6.89 -3.47 -23.15
C ASP A 649 7.30 -2.90 -24.50
N LEU A 650 8.15 -1.87 -24.45
CA LEU A 650 8.71 -1.19 -25.61
C LEU A 650 10.20 -1.52 -25.82
N SER A 651 10.79 -2.38 -24.99
CA SER A 651 12.24 -2.68 -25.00
C SER A 651 12.72 -3.55 -26.17
N GLY A 652 11.81 -4.01 -27.05
CA GLY A 652 12.15 -4.56 -28.38
C GLY A 652 12.62 -6.02 -28.44
N ALA A 653 12.30 -6.85 -27.44
CA ALA A 653 12.55 -8.29 -27.49
C ALA A 653 11.26 -9.07 -27.21
N GLY A 654 10.92 -10.04 -28.07
CA GLY A 654 9.68 -10.81 -27.98
C GLY A 654 9.52 -11.49 -26.62
N SER A 655 8.63 -10.95 -25.78
CA SER A 655 8.25 -11.52 -24.49
C SER A 655 6.85 -12.13 -24.59
N GLN A 656 6.61 -13.18 -23.81
CA GLN A 656 5.28 -13.77 -23.69
C GLN A 656 4.33 -12.75 -23.05
N ALA A 657 3.13 -12.62 -23.61
CA ALA A 657 2.12 -11.66 -23.18
C ALA A 657 1.83 -11.78 -21.67
N GLY A 658 2.31 -10.85 -20.86
CA GLY A 658 2.02 -10.81 -19.42
C GLY A 658 3.09 -10.21 -18.52
N GLU A 659 4.36 -10.33 -18.89
CA GLU A 659 5.50 -9.88 -18.07
C GLU A 659 6.17 -8.64 -18.66
N CYS A 660 6.68 -7.73 -17.81
CA CYS A 660 7.62 -6.69 -18.27
C CYS A 660 9.02 -7.31 -18.38
N PRO A 661 9.54 -7.54 -19.60
CA PRO A 661 10.84 -8.17 -19.79
C PRO A 661 11.97 -7.25 -19.32
N THR A 662 13.10 -7.89 -19.01
CA THR A 662 14.26 -7.26 -18.43
C THR A 662 15.26 -6.88 -19.53
N ARG A 663 15.84 -5.68 -19.47
CA ARG A 663 17.13 -5.41 -20.14
C ARG A 663 18.17 -5.03 -19.09
N GLU A 664 19.30 -5.73 -19.15
CA GLU A 664 20.44 -5.51 -18.26
C GLU A 664 21.10 -4.16 -18.55
N GLY A 665 21.17 -3.32 -17.53
CA GLY A 665 22.12 -2.22 -17.43
C GLY A 665 22.68 -2.26 -16.01
N THR A 666 23.84 -2.89 -15.81
CA THR A 666 24.49 -2.93 -14.50
C THR A 666 24.81 -1.50 -14.07
N LEU A 667 24.10 -1.02 -13.05
CA LEU A 667 24.17 0.35 -12.59
C LEU A 667 24.19 0.37 -11.07
N GLY A 668 25.25 0.92 -10.50
CA GLY A 668 25.30 1.34 -9.11
C GLY A 668 24.26 2.44 -8.83
N LYS A 669 24.28 2.97 -7.61
CA LYS A 669 23.42 4.09 -7.20
C LYS A 669 23.58 5.27 -8.17
N ALA A 670 22.65 5.40 -9.10
CA ALA A 670 22.63 6.49 -10.07
C ALA A 670 21.75 7.61 -9.51
N ASP A 671 22.28 8.82 -9.39
CA ASP A 671 21.38 9.98 -9.44
C ASP A 671 20.93 10.15 -10.88
N GLU A 672 19.63 10.17 -11.03
CA GLU A 672 18.96 10.09 -12.30
C GLU A 672 18.28 11.42 -12.61
N LYS A 673 18.59 11.97 -13.77
CA LYS A 673 17.97 13.18 -14.29
C LYS A 673 17.50 12.91 -15.71
N SER A 674 16.20 13.07 -15.96
CA SER A 674 15.69 13.22 -17.32
C SER A 674 16.31 14.50 -17.87
N LEU A 675 17.18 14.34 -18.87
CA LEU A 675 17.66 15.45 -19.66
C LEU A 675 16.58 15.68 -20.71
N GLY A 676 16.00 16.89 -20.76
CA GLY A 676 14.99 17.22 -21.77
C GLY A 676 15.44 16.72 -23.15
N GLY A 677 14.64 15.84 -23.77
CA GLY A 677 15.03 15.12 -24.98
C GLY A 677 14.83 13.59 -24.97
N GLY A 678 14.24 13.03 -23.92
CA GLY A 678 13.66 11.68 -23.92
C GLY A 678 14.63 10.51 -23.69
N PHE A 679 15.67 10.72 -22.88
CA PHE A 679 16.61 9.66 -22.50
C PHE A 679 17.14 9.83 -21.07
N LEU A 680 17.61 8.72 -20.51
CA LEU A 680 18.15 8.62 -19.16
C LEU A 680 19.66 8.42 -19.20
N VAL A 681 20.33 9.01 -18.20
CA VAL A 681 21.75 8.77 -17.92
C VAL A 681 21.82 8.08 -16.57
N LEU A 682 22.47 6.92 -16.55
CA LEU A 682 22.57 6.07 -15.38
C LEU A 682 24.05 5.84 -15.07
N PHE A 683 24.47 6.02 -13.82
CA PHE A 683 25.87 5.84 -13.40
C PHE A 683 26.10 4.48 -12.75
N ASP A 684 27.15 3.78 -13.18
CA ASP A 684 27.54 2.52 -12.53
C ASP A 684 28.41 2.72 -11.28
N GLU A 685 28.85 1.62 -10.65
CA GLU A 685 29.71 1.67 -9.45
C GLU A 685 31.06 2.36 -9.68
N PHE A 686 31.49 2.46 -10.94
CA PHE A 686 32.70 3.16 -11.39
C PHE A 686 32.39 4.55 -11.94
N LEU A 687 31.17 5.05 -11.73
CA LEU A 687 30.68 6.33 -12.24
C LEU A 687 30.71 6.44 -13.77
N GLN A 688 30.64 5.32 -14.49
CA GLN A 688 30.49 5.35 -15.95
C GLN A 688 29.05 5.65 -16.33
N ALA A 689 28.87 6.56 -17.29
CA ALA A 689 27.57 6.96 -17.79
C ALA A 689 27.04 5.95 -18.82
N ASN A 690 25.89 5.34 -18.51
CA ASN A 690 25.13 4.47 -19.38
C ASN A 690 23.88 5.21 -19.87
N LEU A 691 23.67 5.25 -21.18
CA LEU A 691 22.53 5.94 -21.80
C LEU A 691 21.38 4.95 -22.06
N TYR A 692 20.15 5.36 -21.74
CA TYR A 692 18.96 4.57 -22.01
C TYR A 692 17.84 5.43 -22.64
N PRO A 693 17.28 5.03 -23.81
CA PRO A 693 17.80 3.99 -24.70
C PRO A 693 19.14 4.41 -25.35
N SER A 694 20.00 3.45 -25.64
CA SER A 694 21.30 3.70 -26.29
C SER A 694 21.12 3.76 -27.81
N THR A 695 20.79 4.94 -28.34
CA THR A 695 20.70 5.19 -29.79
C THR A 695 21.73 6.23 -30.24
N PRO A 696 22.21 6.19 -31.51
CA PRO A 696 23.17 7.17 -32.01
C PRO A 696 22.68 8.62 -31.95
N SER A 697 21.37 8.83 -32.13
CA SER A 697 20.76 10.17 -32.03
C SER A 697 20.83 10.71 -30.61
N ILE A 698 20.53 9.87 -29.60
CA ILE A 698 20.66 10.21 -28.18
C ILE A 698 22.11 10.48 -27.82
N GLU A 699 23.06 9.68 -28.32
CA GLU A 699 24.47 9.89 -28.05
C GLU A 699 24.97 11.25 -28.58
N SER A 700 24.52 11.67 -29.76
CA SER A 700 24.83 12.99 -30.32
C SER A 700 24.23 14.13 -29.48
N LYS A 701 22.97 14.00 -29.04
CA LYS A 701 22.31 14.96 -28.15
C LYS A 701 23.01 15.03 -26.80
N PHE A 702 23.32 13.89 -26.21
CA PHE A 702 24.05 13.80 -24.94
C PHE A 702 25.39 14.53 -25.02
N LYS A 703 26.18 14.29 -26.07
CA LYS A 703 27.46 14.98 -26.30
C LYS A 703 27.31 16.51 -26.35
N SER A 704 26.23 17.02 -26.95
CA SER A 704 25.95 18.46 -27.00
C SER A 704 25.63 19.06 -25.62
N LEU A 705 25.03 18.26 -24.73
CA LEU A 705 24.64 18.70 -23.39
C LEU A 705 25.77 18.61 -22.36
N LEU A 706 26.74 17.68 -22.54
CA LEU A 706 27.84 17.38 -21.61
C LEU A 706 28.44 18.60 -20.88
N PRO A 707 28.80 19.72 -21.54
CA PRO A 707 29.45 20.86 -20.88
C PRO A 707 28.60 21.54 -19.79
N SER A 708 27.27 21.43 -19.91
CA SER A 708 26.30 22.06 -19.01
C SER A 708 25.83 21.15 -17.87
N LEU A 709 26.17 19.86 -17.93
CA LEU A 709 25.65 18.87 -16.99
C LEU A 709 26.50 18.79 -15.72
N HIS A 710 25.81 18.89 -14.58
CA HIS A 710 26.39 18.81 -13.25
C HIS A 710 25.52 17.89 -12.39
N PHE A 711 26.17 16.98 -11.67
CA PHE A 711 25.49 15.94 -10.89
C PHE A 711 26.02 15.90 -9.46
N PRO A 712 25.27 16.42 -8.49
CA PRO A 712 25.56 16.16 -7.08
C PRO A 712 25.17 14.71 -6.75
N LEU A 713 26.15 13.93 -6.30
CA LEU A 713 25.97 12.54 -5.86
C LEU A 713 26.32 12.38 -4.39
N ARG A 714 25.58 11.51 -3.68
CA ARG A 714 25.98 11.05 -2.35
C ARG A 714 27.15 10.08 -2.48
N THR A 715 28.25 10.33 -1.78
CA THR A 715 29.43 9.46 -1.81
C THR A 715 29.25 8.21 -0.95
N SER A 716 30.20 7.28 -1.01
CA SER A 716 30.27 6.14 -0.08
C SER A 716 30.45 6.55 1.38
N SER A 717 30.92 7.78 1.63
CA SER A 717 31.00 8.35 2.96
C SER A 717 29.63 8.90 3.39
N PRO A 718 29.13 8.54 4.58
CA PRO A 718 27.77 8.85 5.01
C PRO A 718 27.47 10.35 5.15
N SER A 719 28.47 11.20 5.37
CA SER A 719 28.36 12.65 5.62
C SER A 719 28.78 13.53 4.45
N ARG A 720 29.04 12.97 3.26
CA ARG A 720 29.71 13.67 2.17
C ARG A 720 28.94 13.60 0.87
N ILE A 721 28.70 14.78 0.28
CA ILE A 721 28.15 14.93 -1.08
C ILE A 721 29.27 15.47 -1.97
N SER A 722 29.34 14.98 -3.21
CA SER A 722 30.26 15.51 -4.21
C SER A 722 29.53 15.79 -5.52
N GLY A 723 29.86 16.92 -6.13
CA GLY A 723 29.42 17.24 -7.48
C GLY A 723 30.35 16.63 -8.50
N HIS A 724 29.77 16.15 -9.59
CA HIS A 724 30.49 15.50 -10.68
C HIS A 724 30.18 16.18 -12.01
N LYS A 725 31.17 16.16 -12.90
CA LYS A 725 31.04 16.43 -14.34
C LYS A 725 31.36 15.18 -15.12
N ILE A 726 30.83 15.07 -16.33
CA ILE A 726 31.10 13.94 -17.21
C ILE A 726 32.21 14.32 -18.20
N SER A 727 33.17 13.42 -18.42
CA SER A 727 34.24 13.59 -19.40
C SER A 727 33.69 13.76 -20.82
N LEU A 728 34.23 14.71 -21.58
CA LEU A 728 33.89 14.90 -23.00
C LEU A 728 34.36 13.73 -23.87
N GLU A 729 35.50 13.15 -23.51
CA GLU A 729 36.07 11.97 -24.15
C GLU A 729 35.65 10.69 -23.43
N LYS A 730 35.54 9.61 -24.19
CA LYS A 730 35.30 8.27 -23.66
C LYS A 730 36.62 7.70 -23.17
N GLU A 731 36.59 7.00 -22.05
CA GLU A 731 37.76 6.26 -21.56
C GLU A 731 37.98 4.95 -22.35
N PHE A 732 39.01 4.17 -21.99
CA PHE A 732 39.33 2.89 -22.62
C PHE A 732 38.16 1.89 -22.60
N THR A 733 37.20 2.07 -21.68
CA THR A 733 35.98 1.27 -21.56
C THR A 733 34.93 1.60 -22.62
N GLY A 734 35.16 2.63 -23.44
CA GLY A 734 34.22 3.11 -24.46
C GLY A 734 33.04 3.91 -23.89
N LYS A 735 33.04 4.21 -22.59
CA LYS A 735 32.01 5.00 -21.91
C LYS A 735 32.57 6.33 -21.40
N HIS A 736 31.68 7.31 -21.20
CA HIS A 736 32.02 8.55 -20.50
C HIS A 736 32.07 8.29 -18.99
N ILE A 737 33.01 8.92 -18.29
CA ILE A 737 33.16 8.75 -16.83
C ILE A 737 32.85 10.07 -16.13
N ALA A 738 32.10 10.00 -15.03
CA ALA A 738 31.89 11.15 -14.17
C ALA A 738 33.04 11.32 -13.18
N TYR A 739 33.66 12.50 -13.19
CA TYR A 739 34.75 12.87 -12.29
C TYR A 739 34.28 13.95 -11.29
N PRO A 740 34.75 13.91 -10.03
CA PRO A 740 34.34 14.88 -9.01
C PRO A 740 34.95 16.26 -9.29
N ILE A 741 34.14 17.32 -9.17
CA ILE A 741 34.53 18.72 -9.35
C ILE A 741 34.53 19.51 -8.04
N TRP A 742 33.71 19.11 -7.09
CA TRP A 742 33.68 19.66 -5.74
C TRP A 742 33.25 18.58 -4.77
N SER A 743 33.56 18.78 -3.51
CA SER A 743 33.04 17.93 -2.47
C SER A 743 32.86 18.68 -1.17
N THR A 744 31.68 18.54 -0.61
CA THR A 744 31.29 19.18 0.64
C THR A 744 31.04 18.07 1.65
N SER A 745 31.83 18.11 2.72
CA SER A 745 31.62 17.29 3.90
C SER A 745 30.81 18.10 4.90
N PHE A 746 29.75 17.51 5.43
CA PHE A 746 28.88 18.14 6.40
C PHE A 746 29.25 17.62 7.80
N GLY A 747 29.33 18.54 8.77
CA GLY A 747 29.51 18.24 10.19
C GLY A 747 30.89 17.76 10.66
N SER A 748 30.97 17.52 11.97
CA SER A 748 32.09 16.83 12.64
C SER A 748 31.85 15.30 12.67
N SER A 749 32.84 14.50 13.07
CA SER A 749 32.78 13.03 12.98
C SER A 749 31.51 12.42 13.61
N GLY A 750 30.60 11.88 12.81
CA GLY A 750 29.42 11.15 13.28
C GLY A 750 28.09 11.47 12.60
N GLU A 751 28.03 12.49 11.72
CA GLU A 751 26.79 12.80 10.99
C GLU A 751 26.53 11.85 9.80
N GLU A 752 25.27 11.59 9.48
CA GLU A 752 24.86 10.87 8.27
C GLU A 752 23.76 11.63 7.51
N VAL A 753 23.87 11.69 6.19
CA VAL A 753 22.80 12.21 5.31
C VAL A 753 21.59 11.27 5.37
N VAL A 754 20.48 11.76 5.93
CA VAL A 754 19.22 11.01 6.06
C VAL A 754 18.33 11.22 4.84
N GLY A 755 18.32 12.42 4.26
CA GLY A 755 17.48 12.74 3.11
C GLY A 755 18.06 13.86 2.24
N VAL A 756 17.71 13.82 0.94
CA VAL A 756 18.01 14.89 -0.01
C VAL A 756 16.70 15.28 -0.71
N VAL A 757 16.28 16.52 -0.54
CA VAL A 757 15.12 17.14 -1.18
C VAL A 757 15.60 17.99 -2.34
N ARG A 758 14.92 17.86 -3.48
CA ARG A 758 15.17 18.66 -4.69
C ARG A 758 14.06 19.71 -4.85
N PRO A 759 14.33 20.85 -5.50
CA PRO A 759 13.32 21.86 -5.75
C PRO A 759 12.15 21.31 -6.55
N SER A 760 10.94 21.70 -6.16
CA SER A 760 9.69 21.40 -6.87
C SER A 760 9.65 22.13 -8.23
N GLY A 761 9.04 21.54 -9.26
CA GLY A 761 9.08 22.02 -10.66
C GLY A 761 8.87 23.53 -10.87
N ARG A 762 9.50 24.05 -11.94
CA ARG A 762 9.63 25.48 -12.30
C ARG A 762 8.48 25.93 -13.19
N GLY A 763 7.90 27.10 -12.93
CA GLY A 763 7.10 27.82 -13.94
C GLY A 763 8.02 28.54 -14.95
N GLU A 764 7.67 28.50 -16.23
CA GLU A 764 8.33 29.35 -17.23
C GLU A 764 7.96 30.81 -17.00
N GLY A 765 8.77 31.51 -16.21
CA GLY A 765 8.65 32.96 -16.02
C GLY A 765 9.00 33.36 -14.60
N GLY A 766 10.20 33.91 -14.41
CA GLY A 766 10.58 34.54 -13.15
C GLY A 766 9.55 35.60 -12.75
N VAL A 767 9.17 35.60 -11.47
CA VAL A 767 8.20 36.54 -10.92
C VAL A 767 8.66 37.97 -11.21
N ALA A 768 7.74 38.76 -11.75
CA ALA A 768 7.91 40.16 -12.12
C ALA A 768 7.94 41.11 -10.91
N SER A 769 8.71 40.80 -9.87
CA SER A 769 9.00 41.73 -8.76
C SER A 769 10.51 41.83 -8.56
N GLY A 770 11.05 43.03 -8.77
CA GLY A 770 12.48 43.28 -9.01
C GLY A 770 13.40 43.23 -7.80
N SER A 771 13.26 42.25 -6.90
CA SER A 771 14.13 42.10 -5.71
C SER A 771 14.23 40.68 -5.13
N ALA A 772 13.47 39.69 -5.60
CA ALA A 772 13.60 38.31 -5.15
C ALA A 772 14.81 37.63 -5.82
N ALA A 773 15.58 36.85 -5.05
CA ALA A 773 16.63 36.01 -5.63
C ALA A 773 15.95 34.99 -6.51
N ASP A 774 16.19 35.05 -7.81
CA ASP A 774 15.83 33.95 -8.69
C ASP A 774 16.89 32.87 -8.41
N ALA A 775 16.68 32.05 -7.38
CA ALA A 775 17.54 30.92 -7.00
C ALA A 775 17.44 29.78 -8.04
N THR A 776 17.66 30.17 -9.29
CA THR A 776 17.64 29.41 -10.54
C THR A 776 18.81 28.45 -10.67
N ALA A 777 19.70 28.40 -9.67
CA ALA A 777 20.72 27.37 -9.58
C ALA A 777 20.06 26.08 -9.09
N PRO A 778 20.49 24.89 -9.55
CA PRO A 778 20.01 23.64 -8.98
C PRO A 778 20.51 23.51 -7.54
N THR A 779 19.75 24.04 -6.59
CA THR A 779 20.03 23.95 -5.15
C THR A 779 19.50 22.62 -4.62
N LEU A 780 20.26 21.97 -3.76
CA LEU A 780 19.84 20.78 -3.04
C LEU A 780 19.59 21.14 -1.59
N THR A 781 18.54 20.60 -1.00
CA THR A 781 18.36 20.61 0.45
C THR A 781 18.73 19.23 0.99
N SER A 782 19.67 19.15 1.92
CA SER A 782 20.06 17.89 2.57
C SER A 782 19.83 17.96 4.07
N THR A 783 19.27 16.89 4.63
CA THR A 783 19.13 16.70 6.07
C THR A 783 20.17 15.69 6.55
N LEU A 784 20.88 16.05 7.61
CA LEU A 784 21.87 15.23 8.29
C LEU A 784 21.42 14.95 9.73
N ALA A 785 21.79 13.76 10.21
CA ALA A 785 21.52 13.33 11.58
C ALA A 785 22.80 12.99 12.33
N THR A 786 22.89 13.47 13.56
CA THR A 786 23.82 12.98 14.58
C THR A 786 23.04 12.31 15.72
N LYS A 787 23.74 11.81 16.73
CA LYS A 787 23.10 11.28 17.94
C LYS A 787 22.40 12.35 18.79
N GLU A 788 22.72 13.63 18.59
CA GLU A 788 22.31 14.73 19.49
C GLU A 788 21.59 15.87 18.74
N SER A 789 21.81 16.02 17.44
CA SER A 789 21.29 17.13 16.63
C SER A 789 21.01 16.74 15.18
N CYS A 790 20.25 17.59 14.49
CA CYS A 790 19.91 17.47 13.08
C CYS A 790 20.40 18.69 12.31
N GLY A 791 21.17 18.48 11.25
CA GLY A 791 21.63 19.56 10.36
C GLY A 791 20.75 19.66 9.13
N LEU A 792 20.28 20.86 8.79
CA LEU A 792 19.60 21.15 7.53
C LEU A 792 20.48 22.08 6.69
N TYR A 793 20.86 21.65 5.48
CA TYR A 793 21.75 22.40 4.60
C TYR A 793 21.08 22.64 3.25
N VAL A 794 21.16 23.87 2.76
CA VAL A 794 20.87 24.22 1.36
C VAL A 794 22.20 24.44 0.66
N VAL A 795 22.45 23.66 -0.40
CA VAL A 795 23.73 23.56 -1.08
C VAL A 795 23.54 23.83 -2.56
N ASP A 796 24.40 24.63 -3.15
CA ASP A 796 24.47 24.80 -4.60
C ASP A 796 24.97 23.49 -5.25
N GLY A 797 24.16 22.84 -6.09
CA GLY A 797 24.49 21.57 -6.73
C GLY A 797 25.59 21.66 -7.80
N VAL A 798 25.96 22.85 -8.25
CA VAL A 798 27.03 23.10 -9.23
C VAL A 798 28.37 23.37 -8.56
N LYS A 799 28.38 24.13 -7.45
CA LYS A 799 29.61 24.54 -6.74
C LYS A 799 29.88 23.82 -5.42
N GLY A 800 28.86 23.26 -4.79
CA GLY A 800 28.93 22.71 -3.44
C GLY A 800 28.93 23.76 -2.32
N SER A 801 28.73 25.05 -2.64
CA SER A 801 28.65 26.12 -1.64
C SER A 801 27.38 26.01 -0.82
N ILE A 802 27.51 26.15 0.50
CA ILE A 802 26.38 26.17 1.43
C ILE A 802 25.75 27.57 1.39
N ILE A 803 24.48 27.64 1.01
CA ILE A 803 23.67 28.87 0.94
C ILE A 803 22.97 29.12 2.27
N TYR A 804 22.46 28.06 2.90
CA TYR A 804 21.77 28.13 4.19
C TYR A 804 22.10 26.90 5.03
N HIS A 805 22.15 27.08 6.34
CA HIS A 805 22.40 26.01 7.31
C HIS A 805 21.64 26.30 8.61
N ALA A 806 20.93 25.28 9.11
CA ALA A 806 20.29 25.31 10.42
C ALA A 806 20.64 24.07 11.22
N VAL A 807 20.86 24.24 12.52
CA VAL A 807 21.01 23.13 13.49
C VAL A 807 19.71 23.03 14.29
N LEU A 808 19.11 21.86 14.24
CA LEU A 808 17.83 21.55 14.85
C LEU A 808 18.03 20.50 15.96
N PRO A 809 17.19 20.49 17.00
CA PRO A 809 17.26 19.46 18.03
C PRO A 809 16.97 18.09 17.42
N SER A 810 17.71 17.07 17.85
CA SER A 810 17.33 15.70 17.51
C SER A 810 16.06 15.34 18.26
N SER A 811 15.02 14.94 17.52
CA SER A 811 13.78 14.53 18.17
C SER A 811 14.01 13.13 18.78
N SER A 812 14.03 13.04 20.11
CA SER A 812 13.84 11.77 20.81
C SER A 812 12.34 11.40 20.92
N GLY A 813 11.43 12.35 20.66
CA GLY A 813 9.99 12.20 20.93
C GLY A 813 9.02 12.76 19.88
N GLY A 814 9.46 13.05 18.64
CA GLY A 814 8.59 13.57 17.57
C GLY A 814 7.76 12.49 16.85
N ALA A 815 8.26 11.26 16.76
CA ALA A 815 7.42 10.10 16.48
C ALA A 815 6.62 9.80 17.76
N GLY A 816 5.30 9.62 17.64
CA GLY A 816 4.31 9.61 18.72
C GLY A 816 4.80 9.03 20.05
N ILE A 817 4.32 9.63 21.16
CA ILE A 817 4.52 9.24 22.57
C ILE A 817 4.69 7.71 22.66
N GLY A 818 5.93 7.22 22.74
CA GLY A 818 6.25 5.79 22.64
C GLY A 818 7.50 5.45 21.79
N SER A 819 7.84 6.28 20.79
CA SER A 819 9.04 6.07 19.94
C SER A 819 10.38 6.13 20.68
N GLU A 820 10.42 6.79 21.84
CA GLU A 820 11.62 6.85 22.68
C GLU A 820 12.07 5.44 23.10
N VAL A 821 11.11 4.51 23.27
CA VAL A 821 11.36 3.11 23.60
C VAL A 821 11.87 2.33 22.38
N LEU A 822 11.30 2.47 21.18
CA LEU A 822 11.85 1.76 20.02
C LEU A 822 13.26 2.24 19.61
N LEU A 823 13.49 3.55 19.68
CA LEU A 823 14.77 4.17 19.34
C LEU A 823 15.87 3.76 20.33
N GLU A 824 15.57 3.69 21.63
CA GLU A 824 16.49 3.17 22.64
C GLU A 824 16.78 1.66 22.46
N TYR A 825 15.79 0.88 22.00
CA TYR A 825 15.89 -0.59 21.89
C TYR A 825 16.49 -1.08 20.56
N ALA A 826 16.36 -0.33 19.47
CA ALA A 826 17.05 -0.59 18.20
C ALA A 826 18.51 -0.09 18.19
N GLY A 827 19.01 0.42 19.33
CA GLY A 827 20.32 1.09 19.43
C GLY A 827 20.40 2.41 18.67
N LYS A 828 19.27 2.94 18.18
CA LYS A 828 19.15 4.18 17.41
C LYS A 828 18.59 5.29 18.31
N LYS A 829 19.40 5.83 19.22
CA LYS A 829 19.00 7.02 19.99
C LYS A 829 18.84 8.22 19.05
N GLY A 830 17.64 8.80 19.02
CA GLY A 830 17.34 10.04 18.28
C GLY A 830 17.22 9.85 16.77
N GLY A 831 16.23 10.51 16.16
CA GLY A 831 16.07 10.55 14.71
C GLY A 831 15.69 11.94 14.23
N CYS A 832 16.22 12.33 13.07
CA CYS A 832 15.85 13.59 12.43
C CYS A 832 14.50 13.47 11.75
N ASP A 833 13.45 13.75 12.50
CA ASP A 833 12.09 13.90 11.98
C ASP A 833 11.86 15.33 11.46
N VAL A 834 12.61 15.69 10.42
CA VAL A 834 12.52 16.98 9.73
C VAL A 834 11.83 16.76 8.39
N LYS A 835 10.76 17.51 8.15
CA LYS A 835 10.03 17.51 6.87
C LYS A 835 10.29 18.84 6.18
N ALA A 836 10.87 18.84 4.99
CA ALA A 836 11.27 20.06 4.29
C ALA A 836 10.82 20.05 2.83
N VAL A 837 10.42 21.23 2.33
CA VAL A 837 10.15 21.47 0.91
C VAL A 837 10.88 22.73 0.47
N LEU A 838 11.60 22.62 -0.65
CA LEU A 838 12.24 23.73 -1.33
C LEU A 838 11.50 24.02 -2.64
N THR A 839 11.22 25.29 -2.89
CA THR A 839 10.63 25.75 -4.15
C THR A 839 11.57 26.76 -4.82
N GLU A 840 11.02 27.76 -5.52
CA GLU A 840 11.78 28.70 -6.34
C GLU A 840 12.74 29.55 -5.50
N ASN A 841 12.22 30.24 -4.50
CA ASN A 841 12.98 31.18 -3.68
C ASN A 841 12.73 31.01 -2.17
N TRP A 842 12.04 29.96 -1.75
CA TRP A 842 11.77 29.71 -0.34
C TRP A 842 11.84 28.24 0.04
N LEU A 843 12.29 28.02 1.28
CA LEU A 843 12.40 26.74 1.96
C LEU A 843 11.43 26.77 3.15
N VAL A 844 10.61 25.74 3.25
CA VAL A 844 9.81 25.51 4.45
C VAL A 844 10.21 24.19 5.07
N TYR A 845 10.44 24.20 6.39
CA TYR A 845 10.69 22.97 7.13
C TYR A 845 9.94 22.90 8.46
N HIS A 846 9.62 21.68 8.86
CA HIS A 846 8.84 21.35 10.06
C HIS A 846 9.63 20.37 10.92
N TYR A 847 9.66 20.63 12.23
CA TYR A 847 10.41 19.85 13.21
C TYR A 847 9.78 19.95 14.62
N TYR A 848 10.17 19.05 15.51
CA TYR A 848 9.70 19.03 16.91
C TYR A 848 10.76 19.58 17.87
N VAL A 849 10.33 20.39 18.83
CA VAL A 849 11.17 20.85 19.96
C VAL A 849 10.77 20.09 21.22
N GLY A 850 11.71 19.32 21.76
CA GLY A 850 11.56 18.53 22.99
C GLY A 850 11.86 19.30 24.28
N GLU A 851 11.92 18.59 25.41
CA GLU A 851 12.44 19.15 26.66
C GLU A 851 13.96 19.24 26.62
N GLU A 852 14.52 20.45 26.56
CA GLU A 852 15.93 20.68 26.92
C GLU A 852 16.01 21.29 28.32
N GLU A 853 16.99 20.84 29.14
CA GLU A 853 17.27 21.43 30.44
C GLU A 853 17.71 22.89 30.28
N GLY A 854 16.84 23.84 30.64
CA GLY A 854 17.19 25.26 30.80
C GLY A 854 16.74 26.23 29.69
N ALA A 855 15.98 25.79 28.68
CA ALA A 855 15.39 26.69 27.68
C ALA A 855 13.93 27.05 28.06
N GLU A 856 13.59 28.35 28.04
CA GLU A 856 12.22 28.87 28.27
C GLU A 856 11.23 28.56 27.12
N ASP A 857 11.66 27.83 26.08
CA ASP A 857 10.84 27.55 24.91
C ASP A 857 9.78 26.48 25.17
N ALA A 858 8.53 26.80 24.82
CA ALA A 858 7.40 25.88 24.96
C ALA A 858 7.54 24.67 24.03
N ARG A 859 7.50 23.45 24.59
CA ARG A 859 7.48 22.18 23.85
C ARG A 859 6.45 22.21 22.72
N GLY A 860 6.79 21.64 21.57
CA GLY A 860 5.82 21.50 20.47
C GLY A 860 6.44 21.54 19.09
N TRP A 861 5.57 21.40 18.09
CA TRP A 861 5.99 21.45 16.70
C TRP A 861 6.25 22.89 16.25
N ARG A 862 7.22 23.03 15.35
CA ARG A 862 7.63 24.29 14.73
C ARG A 862 7.61 24.14 13.22
N MET A 863 7.17 25.19 12.55
CA MET A 863 7.23 25.33 11.10
C MET A 863 8.01 26.61 10.82
N VAL A 864 9.05 26.50 10.01
CA VAL A 864 9.94 27.63 9.68
C VAL A 864 9.83 27.89 8.19
N SER A 865 9.60 29.15 7.83
CA SER A 865 9.71 29.65 6.47
C SER A 865 11.02 30.40 6.32
N VAL A 866 11.78 30.11 5.28
CA VAL A 866 13.04 30.76 4.93
C VAL A 866 12.92 31.26 3.50
N GLU A 867 13.12 32.55 3.28
CA GLU A 867 13.05 33.19 1.98
C GLU A 867 14.43 33.73 1.56
N PHE A 868 14.74 33.60 0.27
CA PHE A 868 16.01 33.95 -0.34
C PHE A 868 15.85 35.17 -1.25
N TYR A 869 16.57 36.26 -0.95
CA TYR A 869 16.55 37.52 -1.70
C TYR A 869 17.95 37.93 -2.17
N GLU A 870 18.03 38.61 -3.31
CA GLU A 870 19.28 39.11 -3.89
C GLU A 870 19.37 40.63 -3.75
N GLY A 871 20.58 41.16 -3.59
CA GLY A 871 20.84 42.60 -3.59
C GLY A 871 20.29 43.36 -2.37
N GLU A 872 20.34 44.69 -2.46
CA GLU A 872 19.58 45.60 -1.58
C GLU A 872 18.14 45.81 -2.09
N ILE A 873 17.30 46.44 -1.27
CA ILE A 873 15.93 46.79 -1.66
C ILE A 873 15.97 47.61 -2.96
N ASP A 874 15.18 47.19 -3.96
CA ASP A 874 15.07 47.78 -5.31
C ASP A 874 16.31 47.64 -6.23
N GLU A 875 17.31 46.84 -5.85
CA GLU A 875 18.48 46.54 -6.70
C GLU A 875 18.21 45.36 -7.65
N LYS A 876 18.39 45.56 -8.96
CA LYS A 876 18.25 44.50 -9.97
C LYS A 876 19.60 43.90 -10.34
N THR A 877 19.89 42.72 -9.81
CA THR A 877 21.15 41.96 -9.97
C THR A 877 21.24 41.15 -11.28
N ARG A 878 20.14 40.98 -12.03
CA ARG A 878 20.08 40.16 -13.28
C ARG A 878 20.70 38.76 -13.11
N SER A 879 20.49 38.10 -11.97
CA SER A 879 21.04 36.77 -11.68
C SER A 879 20.60 35.66 -12.61
N SER A 880 19.47 35.82 -13.30
CA SER A 880 19.04 34.94 -14.39
C SER A 880 20.07 34.81 -15.51
N ASP A 881 20.87 35.85 -15.73
CA ASP A 881 21.88 35.95 -16.79
C ASP A 881 23.27 35.52 -16.28
N LEU A 882 23.42 35.29 -14.97
CA LEU A 882 24.68 34.94 -14.31
C LEU A 882 24.88 33.42 -14.26
N SER A 883 26.09 33.00 -14.61
CA SER A 883 26.50 31.59 -14.50
C SER A 883 26.44 31.13 -13.05
N SER A 884 26.12 29.84 -12.81
CA SER A 884 26.25 29.24 -11.46
C SER A 884 27.67 29.38 -10.92
N TYR A 885 28.66 29.58 -11.79
CA TYR A 885 30.06 29.84 -11.43
C TYR A 885 30.35 31.22 -10.86
N ASP A 886 29.44 32.20 -10.99
CA ASP A 886 29.65 33.55 -10.47
C ASP A 886 29.49 33.64 -8.94
N HIS A 887 30.45 34.27 -8.25
CA HIS A 887 30.43 34.45 -6.80
C HIS A 887 29.28 35.35 -6.32
N GLU A 888 28.81 36.28 -7.16
CA GLU A 888 27.69 37.16 -6.82
C GLU A 888 26.39 36.35 -6.64
N ARG A 889 26.25 35.19 -7.29
CA ARG A 889 25.06 34.33 -7.19
C ARG A 889 24.87 33.68 -5.83
N THR A 890 25.93 33.60 -5.02
CA THR A 890 25.87 33.05 -3.65
C THR A 890 25.60 34.12 -2.59
N LYS A 891 25.56 35.41 -2.96
CA LYS A 891 25.25 36.51 -2.05
C LYS A 891 23.75 36.68 -1.92
N VAL A 892 23.15 35.77 -1.16
CA VAL A 892 21.71 35.75 -0.89
C VAL A 892 21.47 36.24 0.54
N LYS A 893 20.50 37.14 0.72
CA LYS A 893 19.95 37.51 2.02
C LYS A 893 18.84 36.54 2.39
N THR A 894 18.91 36.03 3.61
CA THR A 894 17.94 35.08 4.15
C THR A 894 17.03 35.79 5.15
N TYR A 895 15.72 35.63 4.99
CA TYR A 895 14.74 36.02 5.99
C TYR A 895 14.07 34.76 6.51
N GLU A 896 14.15 34.53 7.82
CA GLU A 896 13.52 33.38 8.46
C GLU A 896 12.40 33.82 9.41
N GLN A 897 11.34 33.03 9.44
CA GLN A 897 10.24 33.19 10.38
C GLN A 897 9.76 31.84 10.90
N THR A 898 9.69 31.73 12.23
CA THR A 898 9.26 30.51 12.92
C THR A 898 7.83 30.64 13.44
N PHE A 899 7.03 29.61 13.20
CA PHE A 899 5.64 29.50 13.62
C PHE A 899 5.47 28.31 14.56
N VAL A 900 4.67 28.48 15.62
CA VAL A 900 4.24 27.36 16.46
C VAL A 900 3.17 26.59 15.71
N PHE A 901 3.32 25.27 15.66
CA PHE A 901 2.41 24.39 14.93
C PHE A 901 1.80 23.35 15.90
N PRO A 902 0.49 23.06 15.82
CA PRO A 902 -0.18 22.24 16.84
C PRO A 902 0.00 20.72 16.67
N ARG A 903 0.44 20.23 15.50
CA ARG A 903 0.47 18.79 15.18
C ARG A 903 1.71 18.36 14.38
N GLY A 904 2.09 17.08 14.47
CA GLY A 904 3.15 16.51 13.66
C GLY A 904 2.73 16.28 12.21
N ILE A 905 3.57 16.66 11.25
CA ILE A 905 3.36 16.45 9.82
C ILE A 905 4.08 15.16 9.40
N THR A 906 3.37 14.24 8.75
CA THR A 906 3.95 12.98 8.25
C THR A 906 4.53 13.13 6.85
N ALA A 907 3.88 13.92 5.99
CA ALA A 907 4.34 14.24 4.64
C ALA A 907 3.98 15.69 4.28
N ILE A 908 4.84 16.34 3.50
CA ILE A 908 4.69 17.73 3.07
C ILE A 908 5.02 17.86 1.57
N ALA A 909 4.24 18.64 0.84
CA ALA A 909 4.45 18.94 -0.57
C ALA A 909 3.91 20.34 -0.92
N THR A 910 4.17 20.80 -2.14
CA THR A 910 3.62 22.06 -2.67
C THR A 910 2.80 21.82 -3.93
N THR A 911 1.80 22.68 -4.15
CA THR A 911 1.04 22.67 -5.40
C THR A 911 1.92 23.06 -6.58
N THR A 912 1.67 22.44 -7.73
CA THR A 912 2.37 22.75 -8.98
C THR A 912 1.36 23.16 -10.04
N THR A 913 1.64 24.26 -10.73
CA THR A 913 0.83 24.77 -11.84
C THR A 913 1.74 25.00 -13.05
N LYS A 914 1.16 25.05 -14.24
CA LYS A 914 1.91 25.01 -15.50
C LYS A 914 2.88 26.17 -15.65
N TYR A 915 2.45 27.36 -15.25
CA TYR A 915 3.22 28.60 -15.36
C TYR A 915 3.68 29.15 -14.00
N ALA A 916 3.34 28.48 -12.90
CA ALA A 916 3.61 28.93 -11.52
C ALA A 916 3.14 30.36 -11.20
N ILE A 917 2.04 30.80 -11.84
CA ILE A 917 1.41 32.11 -11.61
C ILE A 917 0.48 32.06 -10.40
N SER A 918 -0.22 30.94 -10.20
CA SER A 918 -1.05 30.75 -9.01
C SER A 918 -0.20 30.73 -7.74
N ILE A 919 -0.79 31.19 -6.64
CA ILE A 919 -0.21 31.01 -5.29
C ILE A 919 0.10 29.53 -5.08
N LYS A 920 1.30 29.25 -4.54
CA LYS A 920 1.72 27.90 -4.17
C LYS A 920 1.25 27.59 -2.76
N ASP A 921 0.32 26.64 -2.63
CA ASP A 921 -0.13 26.15 -1.33
C ASP A 921 0.82 25.07 -0.80
N ILE A 922 0.96 25.02 0.52
CA ILE A 922 1.68 23.95 1.23
C ILE A 922 0.66 22.90 1.68
N ILE A 923 0.88 21.67 1.26
CA ILE A 923 0.02 20.51 1.57
C ILE A 923 0.74 19.68 2.63
N GLY A 924 0.10 19.45 3.77
CA GLY A 924 0.64 18.64 4.87
C GLY A 924 -0.36 17.59 5.36
N THR A 925 0.12 16.39 5.66
CA THR A 925 -0.69 15.32 6.30
C THR A 925 -0.34 15.15 7.77
N PHE A 926 -1.32 14.83 8.61
CA PHE A 926 -1.13 14.63 10.05
C PHE A 926 -1.48 13.20 10.45
N ASN A 927 -0.86 12.70 11.52
CA ASN A 927 -1.35 11.49 12.17
C ASN A 927 -2.78 11.75 12.65
N LEU A 928 -3.72 10.98 12.08
CA LEU A 928 -5.20 11.00 12.25
C LEU A 928 -6.02 11.92 11.34
N ASN A 929 -5.47 12.84 10.52
CA ASN A 929 -6.28 13.65 9.59
C ASN A 929 -5.46 14.19 8.40
N LEU A 930 -6.12 14.34 7.25
CA LEU A 930 -5.65 15.17 6.13
C LEU A 930 -6.21 16.60 6.34
N ASN A 931 -5.38 17.64 6.54
CA ASN A 931 -5.84 19.02 6.26
C ASN A 931 -5.14 19.47 4.99
N LEU A 932 -5.91 19.71 3.93
CA LEU A 932 -5.36 19.89 2.60
C LEU A 932 -5.23 21.37 2.18
N ASN A 933 -5.15 22.29 3.15
CA ASN A 933 -4.71 23.65 2.84
C ASN A 933 -4.13 24.34 4.08
N LEU A 934 -2.89 24.80 3.97
CA LEU A 934 -2.22 25.57 5.02
C LEU A 934 -1.87 26.97 4.52
N ASN A 935 -2.90 27.73 4.12
CA ASN A 935 -2.80 29.18 4.15
C ASN A 935 -2.83 29.59 5.62
N LEU A 936 -1.68 30.07 6.13
CA LEU A 936 -1.41 30.41 7.53
C LEU A 936 -2.45 31.37 8.12
N LEU A 937 -3.57 30.82 8.57
CA LEU A 937 -4.49 31.39 9.55
C LEU A 937 -5.06 30.25 10.42
N PRO A 938 -5.16 30.42 11.74
CA PRO A 938 -5.63 29.39 12.65
C PRO A 938 -7.14 29.19 12.48
N PHE A 939 -7.57 28.13 11.78
CA PHE A 939 -8.97 27.71 11.83
C PHE A 939 -9.24 26.85 13.07
N PRO A 940 -10.33 27.10 13.82
CA PRO A 940 -10.65 26.34 15.03
C PRO A 940 -11.16 24.91 14.71
N PRO A 941 -10.88 23.93 15.59
CA PRO A 941 -11.31 22.55 15.40
C PRO A 941 -12.74 22.40 15.91
N SER A 942 -13.74 22.36 15.02
CA SER A 942 -15.12 22.12 15.48
C SER A 942 -15.93 21.11 14.65
N HIS A 943 -15.37 20.49 13.62
CA HIS A 943 -16.09 19.50 12.82
C HIS A 943 -15.30 18.18 12.75
N PRO A 944 -15.77 17.10 13.42
CA PRO A 944 -15.17 15.77 13.26
C PRO A 944 -15.41 15.27 11.83
N MET A 945 -14.33 14.99 11.09
CA MET A 945 -14.39 14.46 9.73
C MET A 945 -14.65 12.94 9.73
N PRO A 946 -15.54 12.41 8.87
CA PRO A 946 -15.91 11.00 8.88
C PRO A 946 -14.95 10.03 8.15
N ASN A 947 -13.99 10.49 7.32
CA ASN A 947 -13.03 9.61 6.66
C ASN A 947 -11.58 9.99 7.00
N GLN A 948 -10.98 9.28 7.95
CA GLN A 948 -9.55 9.41 8.26
C GLN A 948 -8.72 8.67 7.20
N VAL A 949 -7.99 9.41 6.36
CA VAL A 949 -6.99 8.84 5.44
C VAL A 949 -5.77 8.42 6.26
N ALA A 950 -5.50 7.12 6.31
CA ALA A 950 -4.52 6.57 7.23
C ALA A 950 -3.10 6.52 6.66
N ARG A 951 -2.11 6.87 7.50
CA ARG A 951 -0.65 6.69 7.31
C ARG A 951 -0.14 7.10 5.93
N ILE A 952 -0.43 8.33 5.50
CA ILE A 952 0.18 8.91 4.31
C ILE A 952 1.69 9.08 4.52
N LYS A 953 2.47 8.50 3.59
CA LYS A 953 3.93 8.54 3.58
C LYS A 953 4.47 9.64 2.65
N SER A 954 3.75 9.95 1.57
CA SER A 954 4.20 10.89 0.55
C SER A 954 3.03 11.54 -0.18
N ILE A 955 3.27 12.71 -0.76
CA ILE A 955 2.32 13.49 -1.55
C ILE A 955 3.03 13.89 -2.84
N THR A 956 2.36 13.68 -3.97
CA THR A 956 2.80 14.17 -5.28
C THR A 956 1.74 15.10 -5.87
N THR A 957 2.18 16.10 -6.62
CA THR A 957 1.31 17.05 -7.30
C THR A 957 1.63 17.09 -8.79
N SER A 958 0.62 17.39 -9.59
CA SER A 958 0.78 17.55 -11.03
C SER A 958 -0.02 18.76 -11.52
N PRO A 959 0.57 19.61 -12.40
CA PRO A 959 -0.14 20.77 -12.95
C PRO A 959 -1.24 20.31 -13.90
N SER A 960 -2.38 20.99 -13.92
CA SER A 960 -3.38 20.79 -14.99
C SER A 960 -3.15 21.76 -16.17
N LEU A 961 -4.01 21.73 -17.19
CA LEU A 961 -3.99 22.79 -18.22
C LEU A 961 -4.56 24.11 -17.71
N LEU A 962 -5.27 24.07 -16.59
CA LEU A 962 -5.74 25.25 -15.88
C LEU A 962 -4.65 25.72 -14.92
N GLU A 963 -4.30 26.99 -15.03
CA GLU A 963 -3.28 27.60 -14.19
C GLU A 963 -3.76 27.72 -12.73
N SER A 964 -5.07 27.77 -12.51
CA SER A 964 -5.64 27.84 -11.15
C SER A 964 -5.70 26.50 -10.44
N THR A 965 -5.44 25.37 -11.12
CA THR A 965 -5.74 24.02 -10.59
C THR A 965 -4.52 23.10 -10.58
N SER A 966 -4.22 22.54 -9.42
CA SER A 966 -3.20 21.51 -9.18
C SER A 966 -3.87 20.19 -8.80
N LEU A 967 -3.46 19.08 -9.42
CA LEU A 967 -3.86 17.74 -9.02
C LEU A 967 -2.98 17.28 -7.85
N VAL A 968 -3.58 16.56 -6.90
CA VAL A 968 -2.91 16.08 -5.69
C VAL A 968 -3.17 14.58 -5.54
N PHE A 969 -2.12 13.82 -5.29
CA PHE A 969 -2.20 12.40 -4.95
C PHE A 969 -1.36 12.14 -3.70
N ALA A 970 -2.03 11.74 -2.63
CA ALA A 970 -1.45 11.35 -1.36
C ALA A 970 -1.50 9.83 -1.24
N TYR A 971 -0.37 9.22 -0.90
CA TYR A 971 -0.25 7.77 -0.81
C TYR A 971 0.57 7.31 0.41
N GLY A 972 0.19 6.16 0.92
CA GLY A 972 0.80 5.50 2.07
C GLY A 972 0.09 4.18 2.30
N LEU A 973 -0.43 3.93 3.51
CA LEU A 973 -1.37 2.82 3.70
C LEU A 973 -2.61 3.03 2.83
N ASP A 974 -3.23 4.21 2.91
CA ASP A 974 -4.36 4.58 2.06
C ASP A 974 -3.93 5.38 0.83
N LEU A 975 -4.79 5.37 -0.18
CA LEU A 975 -4.68 6.23 -1.35
C LEU A 975 -5.76 7.30 -1.32
N PHE A 976 -5.37 8.53 -1.61
CA PHE A 976 -6.29 9.66 -1.72
C PHE A 976 -5.88 10.56 -2.87
N SER A 977 -6.83 10.95 -3.72
CA SER A 977 -6.58 11.96 -4.75
C SER A 977 -7.65 13.02 -4.74
N THR A 978 -7.26 14.24 -5.08
CA THR A 978 -8.13 15.39 -5.20
C THR A 978 -7.47 16.45 -6.08
N ARG A 979 -8.12 17.60 -6.25
CA ARG A 979 -7.55 18.78 -6.90
C ARG A 979 -7.73 20.00 -6.01
N ILE A 980 -6.74 20.89 -6.01
CA ILE A 980 -6.78 22.19 -5.35
C ILE A 980 -6.95 23.24 -6.44
N ALA A 981 -7.99 24.08 -6.32
CA ALA A 981 -8.33 25.09 -7.32
C ALA A 981 -8.50 26.49 -6.70
N ASN A 982 -7.88 27.49 -7.32
CA ASN A 982 -8.01 28.92 -6.95
C ASN A 982 -9.00 29.69 -7.85
N THR A 983 -9.68 29.01 -8.78
CA THR A 983 -10.90 29.43 -9.51
C THR A 983 -10.88 30.79 -10.25
N PHE A 984 -9.76 31.24 -10.81
CA PHE A 984 -9.70 32.48 -11.60
C PHE A 984 -9.83 32.29 -13.13
N ASP A 985 -9.58 31.07 -13.64
CA ASP A 985 -9.62 30.72 -15.07
C ASP A 985 -10.86 29.89 -15.47
N ILE A 986 -11.73 29.59 -14.49
CA ILE A 986 -13.03 28.93 -14.69
C ILE A 986 -14.14 29.86 -14.18
N LEU A 987 -15.25 29.92 -14.91
CA LEU A 987 -16.46 30.64 -14.50
C LEU A 987 -17.05 29.99 -13.23
N SER A 988 -17.44 30.79 -12.23
CA SER A 988 -18.00 30.23 -10.99
C SER A 988 -19.24 29.38 -11.25
N GLU A 989 -19.40 28.29 -10.50
CA GLU A 989 -20.60 27.44 -10.58
C GLU A 989 -21.87 28.23 -10.18
N SER A 990 -21.72 29.24 -9.33
CA SER A 990 -22.77 30.17 -8.90
C SER A 990 -23.13 31.25 -9.94
N PHE A 991 -22.48 31.27 -11.11
CA PHE A 991 -22.73 32.29 -12.11
C PHE A 991 -24.17 32.21 -12.64
N ASN A 992 -24.93 33.30 -12.48
CA ASN A 992 -26.35 33.35 -12.86
C ASN A 992 -26.53 33.51 -14.37
N LYS A 993 -26.45 32.39 -15.09
CA LYS A 993 -26.64 32.31 -16.55
C LYS A 993 -28.02 32.83 -16.97
N VAL A 994 -29.05 32.58 -16.17
CA VAL A 994 -30.44 32.99 -16.47
C VAL A 994 -30.57 34.51 -16.49
N GLN A 995 -29.99 35.20 -15.50
CA GLN A 995 -30.00 36.66 -15.44
C GLN A 995 -29.28 37.29 -16.64
N LEU A 996 -28.12 36.74 -17.04
CA LEU A 996 -27.39 37.19 -18.22
C LEU A 996 -28.29 37.14 -19.47
N VAL A 997 -28.92 35.99 -19.70
CA VAL A 997 -29.80 35.77 -20.87
C VAL A 997 -31.00 36.71 -20.86
N LEU A 998 -31.68 36.85 -19.73
CA LEU A 998 -32.84 37.74 -19.61
C LEU A 998 -32.46 39.20 -19.87
N THR A 999 -31.29 39.63 -19.41
CA THR A 999 -30.80 40.99 -19.61
C THR A 999 -30.50 41.25 -21.09
N VAL A 1000 -29.83 40.32 -21.77
CA VAL A 1000 -29.54 40.41 -23.22
C VAL A 1000 -30.83 40.46 -24.03
N VAL A 1001 -31.80 39.59 -23.73
CA VAL A 1001 -33.11 39.57 -24.41
C VAL A 1001 -33.88 40.87 -24.14
N GLY A 1002 -33.90 41.36 -22.90
CA GLY A 1002 -34.55 42.61 -22.52
C GLY A 1002 -33.98 43.82 -23.27
N LEU A 1003 -32.64 43.91 -23.36
CA LEU A 1003 -31.95 44.94 -24.15
C LEU A 1003 -32.27 44.84 -25.64
N ALA A 1004 -32.28 43.63 -26.20
CA ALA A 1004 -32.61 43.41 -27.61
C ALA A 1004 -34.04 43.89 -27.93
N VAL A 1005 -35.02 43.55 -27.09
CA VAL A 1005 -36.41 44.00 -27.24
C VAL A 1005 -36.51 45.53 -27.09
N ALA A 1006 -35.83 46.11 -26.11
CA ALA A 1006 -35.80 47.57 -25.93
C ALA A 1006 -35.22 48.29 -27.16
N ILE A 1007 -34.16 47.76 -27.78
CA ILE A 1007 -33.60 48.30 -29.02
C ILE A 1007 -34.59 48.16 -30.18
N LEU A 1008 -35.25 47.02 -30.34
CA LEU A 1008 -36.24 46.80 -31.40
C LEU A 1008 -37.44 47.76 -31.29
N ILE A 1009 -37.85 48.11 -30.07
CA ILE A 1009 -38.94 49.06 -29.81
C ILE A 1009 -38.48 50.51 -30.00
N THR A 1010 -37.31 50.88 -29.47
CA THR A 1010 -36.82 52.26 -29.49
C THR A 1010 -36.31 52.70 -30.87
N LYS A 1011 -35.71 51.79 -31.65
CA LYS A 1011 -35.18 52.08 -33.00
C LYS A 1011 -36.22 52.72 -33.95
N PRO A 1012 -37.45 52.18 -34.13
CA PRO A 1012 -38.46 52.83 -34.96
C PRO A 1012 -38.97 54.15 -34.35
N ILE A 1013 -39.07 54.26 -33.03
CA ILE A 1013 -39.50 55.50 -32.34
C ILE A 1013 -38.50 56.63 -32.61
N VAL A 1014 -37.20 56.37 -32.43
CA VAL A 1014 -36.14 57.36 -32.69
C VAL A 1014 -36.06 57.69 -34.17
N ARG A 1015 -36.21 56.70 -35.06
CA ARG A 1015 -36.24 56.93 -36.51
C ARG A 1015 -37.42 57.81 -36.91
N SER A 1016 -38.61 57.56 -36.36
CA SER A 1016 -39.78 58.42 -36.60
C SER A 1016 -39.59 59.83 -36.04
N LYS A 1017 -39.01 59.96 -34.84
CA LYS A 1017 -38.74 61.27 -34.24
C LYS A 1017 -37.74 62.10 -35.06
N ARG A 1018 -36.62 61.50 -35.48
CA ARG A 1018 -35.63 62.15 -36.37
C ARG A 1018 -36.20 62.50 -37.74
N VAL A 1019 -37.07 61.66 -38.30
CA VAL A 1019 -37.76 61.98 -39.56
C VAL A 1019 -38.69 63.18 -39.33
N LYS A 1020 -39.48 63.22 -38.26
CA LYS A 1020 -40.35 64.37 -37.95
C LYS A 1020 -39.55 65.66 -37.73
N GLU A 1021 -38.46 65.63 -36.95
CA GLU A 1021 -37.59 66.80 -36.74
C GLU A 1021 -37.05 67.36 -38.07
N ARG A 1022 -36.59 66.48 -38.97
CA ARG A 1022 -36.12 66.90 -40.32
C ARG A 1022 -37.20 67.46 -41.23
N TRP A 1023 -38.48 67.16 -40.99
CA TRP A 1023 -39.61 67.67 -41.78
C TRP A 1023 -40.16 68.99 -41.23
N TYR A 1024 -39.84 69.38 -40.00
CA TYR A 1024 -40.23 70.68 -39.42
C TYR A 1024 -39.13 71.76 -39.55
N ASP A 1025 -37.89 71.40 -39.87
CA ASP A 1025 -36.77 72.31 -40.19
C ASP A 1025 -36.72 72.72 -41.68
N SER A 1026 -37.77 72.41 -42.46
CA SER A 1026 -38.02 72.90 -43.83
C SER A 1026 -39.30 73.71 -43.86
#